data_AF-A0A812IBP7-F1
#
_entry.id   AF-A0A812IBP7-F1
#
_cell.length_a   1.000
_cell.length_b   1.000
_cell.length_c   1.000
_cell.angle_alpha   90.00
_cell.angle_beta   90.00
_cell.angle_gamma   90.00
#
_symmetry.space_group_name_H-M   'P 1'
#
loop_
_entity.id
_entity.type
_entity.pdbx_description
1 polymer ?
#
loop_
_entity_poly.entity_id
_entity_poly.type
_entity_poly.pdbx_seq_one_letter_code
_entity_poly.pdbx_strand_id
1 'polypeptide(L)'
;MTTSPRDISIPTRVGGRCSLYAVHLNFRLLDTRVPCSFNNRQLRGDVTVKKADKKKAVPSLKLGPSPYPQWPGTSKYRRFFTAQSSLSLVGKANAADAEKRKRRRSLALILFHQLSAVGLSILTFHARAQLLLKAFGGDDARVARHIGVGSAIVSILDLALSPLAGRASDCFGRRPMMFLLPAVSLPLKLLAFCFPTPLFLQIERIVTDSLRTLCGTTMTMTCLADLYDGPGYTTALGSLNAATGVALVLMPQLATLLIGRRGVAPRRAFAGAAALAALHYILASRFMEETNESLDEPGTSPLLSIKRLSPGGQGSGMLLAPVQFLRLFAAGSRLRRRAELFALHCLVEGKVVQDQVAAVQLKLGWDAGARSWWTSGLGVALASGGLCGPLLRRMGEHRFLSTCHMASFAAFLCFRRSRLAAGLVPLSLGGQRRLVSAAWLVEEAQSSGVGRGEVVGWMASLRAASEAFVALLSQSVYEWAYAQGVPANVFLLPTLLIVFAELQCTRIALIDDDCESRRLLPRSLRARGAWRVRLPPRDGEPLGLGLDLLDPAIPQICSIVPGSIVEKHNATLDDADRIKVGDFILEAKGVRGEALAIADSLESSPDGLSLLLQRPPPRRMRLSAKALAPHAQELLSLTSLPSSVSLYATRDLGTEGAELRRHDRLVAAADAVGVRDGAAEVRAALELALRGSEPFYISVVRPGIEGN
;
A
#
# COMPACT_ATOMS: atom_id res chain seq x y z
N MET A 1 23.99 -47.15 42.61
CA MET A 1 22.95 -48.16 42.94
C MET A 1 22.05 -48.34 41.74
N THR A 2 21.74 -49.59 41.40
CA THR A 2 21.07 -50.01 40.16
C THR A 2 19.59 -50.33 40.38
N THR A 3 18.71 -49.80 39.54
CA THR A 3 17.33 -50.32 39.39
C THR A 3 16.93 -50.37 37.92
N SER A 4 16.60 -51.58 37.45
CA SER A 4 16.20 -51.92 36.08
C SER A 4 14.81 -51.38 35.72
N PRO A 5 14.50 -51.07 34.45
CA PRO A 5 13.15 -50.72 34.01
C PRO A 5 12.21 -51.92 34.03
N ARG A 6 10.89 -51.66 34.14
CA ARG A 6 9.83 -52.66 33.90
C ARG A 6 9.23 -52.47 32.52
N ASP A 7 9.28 -53.53 31.72
CA ASP A 7 8.53 -53.64 30.47
C ASP A 7 7.02 -53.59 30.72
N ILE A 8 6.29 -52.94 29.79
CA ILE A 8 4.86 -53.16 29.61
C ILE A 8 4.60 -53.46 28.13
N SER A 9 4.05 -54.64 27.89
CA SER A 9 3.90 -55.28 26.59
C SER A 9 2.82 -54.66 25.69
N ILE A 10 3.10 -54.63 24.40
CA ILE A 10 2.14 -54.31 23.32
C ILE A 10 1.24 -55.52 23.04
N PRO A 11 -0.09 -55.36 22.90
CA PRO A 11 -0.94 -56.30 22.18
C PRO A 11 -1.16 -55.85 20.71
N THR A 12 -0.89 -56.74 19.75
CA THR A 12 -1.04 -56.50 18.30
C THR A 12 -2.24 -57.22 17.69
N ARG A 13 -3.11 -56.47 16.97
CA ARG A 13 -4.26 -56.93 16.13
C ARG A 13 -5.38 -57.62 16.94
N VAL A 14 -6.66 -57.68 16.56
CA VAL A 14 -7.46 -57.35 15.35
C VAL A 14 -8.73 -56.59 15.82
N GLY A 15 -9.43 -55.71 15.09
CA GLY A 15 -9.26 -55.17 13.73
C GLY A 15 -10.59 -55.07 12.96
N GLY A 16 -10.78 -54.01 12.14
CA GLY A 16 -11.93 -53.87 11.23
C GLY A 16 -13.03 -52.86 11.62
N ARG A 17 -12.88 -51.59 11.22
CA ARG A 17 -13.78 -50.86 10.29
C ARG A 17 -13.36 -49.39 10.20
N CYS A 18 -12.82 -48.98 9.05
CA CYS A 18 -12.54 -47.58 8.75
C CYS A 18 -13.86 -46.85 8.43
N SER A 19 -14.43 -46.14 9.40
CA SER A 19 -15.41 -45.09 9.11
C SER A 19 -14.68 -43.88 8.50
N LEU A 20 -14.58 -43.84 7.17
CA LEU A 20 -14.18 -42.63 6.45
C LEU A 20 -15.17 -41.52 6.78
N TYR A 21 -14.78 -40.58 7.64
CA TYR A 21 -15.39 -39.26 7.66
C TYR A 21 -14.90 -38.50 6.44
N ALA A 22 -15.55 -38.75 5.31
CA ALA A 22 -15.41 -37.94 4.10
C ALA A 22 -15.96 -36.54 4.41
N VAL A 23 -15.06 -35.61 4.74
CA VAL A 23 -15.39 -34.17 4.78
C VAL A 23 -15.66 -33.73 3.34
N HIS A 24 -16.93 -33.83 2.93
CA HIS A 24 -17.41 -33.27 1.68
C HIS A 24 -17.28 -31.74 1.72
N LEU A 25 -16.14 -31.24 1.25
CA LEU A 25 -15.95 -29.84 0.90
C LEU A 25 -16.85 -29.52 -0.30
N ASN A 26 -18.09 -29.14 0.00
CA ASN A 26 -19.06 -28.67 -0.97
C ASN A 26 -18.59 -27.34 -1.58
N PHE A 27 -17.89 -27.43 -2.72
CA PHE A 27 -17.76 -26.31 -3.64
C PHE A 27 -19.15 -25.96 -4.19
N ARG A 28 -19.81 -24.96 -3.58
CA ARG A 28 -20.93 -24.28 -4.23
C ARG A 28 -20.40 -23.47 -5.41
N LEU A 29 -20.35 -24.12 -6.57
CA LEU A 29 -20.42 -23.44 -7.86
C LEU A 29 -21.73 -22.62 -7.91
N LEU A 30 -21.69 -21.52 -8.65
CA LEU A 30 -22.82 -20.60 -8.80
C LEU A 30 -23.96 -21.29 -9.56
N ASP A 31 -25.05 -21.57 -8.86
CA ASP A 31 -26.25 -22.19 -9.43
C ASP A 31 -27.12 -21.13 -10.13
N THR A 32 -27.13 -21.14 -11.46
CA THR A 32 -27.98 -20.30 -12.31
C THR A 32 -29.38 -20.88 -12.39
N ARG A 33 -30.29 -20.40 -11.53
CA ARG A 33 -31.72 -20.76 -11.63
C ARG A 33 -32.43 -19.97 -12.72
N VAL A 34 -32.56 -20.59 -13.89
CA VAL A 34 -33.64 -20.30 -14.85
C VAL A 34 -34.80 -21.24 -14.55
N PRO A 35 -36.05 -20.76 -14.41
CA PRO A 35 -37.20 -21.64 -14.25
C PRO A 35 -37.62 -22.23 -15.62
N CYS A 36 -37.78 -23.56 -15.68
CA CYS A 36 -38.40 -24.22 -16.81
C CYS A 36 -39.89 -24.46 -16.57
N SER A 37 -40.72 -24.20 -17.59
CA SER A 37 -41.99 -24.88 -17.80
C SER A 37 -42.34 -24.88 -19.29
N PHE A 38 -42.51 -26.08 -19.86
CA PHE A 38 -43.33 -26.48 -21.04
C PHE A 38 -43.58 -25.47 -22.20
N ASN A 39 -43.50 -25.84 -23.48
CA ASN A 39 -43.95 -27.12 -24.06
C ASN A 39 -43.30 -27.44 -25.44
N ASN A 40 -43.50 -28.68 -25.92
CA ASN A 40 -42.98 -29.26 -27.17
C ASN A 40 -43.67 -28.76 -28.46
N ARG A 41 -42.87 -28.60 -29.55
CA ARG A 41 -43.01 -29.23 -30.91
C ARG A 41 -42.04 -28.56 -31.91
N GLN A 42 -41.15 -29.31 -32.58
CA GLN A 42 -41.27 -29.78 -33.99
C GLN A 42 -41.46 -28.63 -35.00
N LEU A 43 -40.65 -28.42 -36.05
CA LEU A 43 -39.81 -29.32 -36.89
C LEU A 43 -38.51 -28.63 -37.40
N ARG A 44 -37.39 -29.38 -37.51
CA ARG A 44 -36.68 -29.79 -38.75
C ARG A 44 -36.65 -28.79 -39.93
N GLY A 45 -35.44 -28.55 -40.47
CA GLY A 45 -35.25 -27.95 -41.80
C GLY A 45 -33.82 -27.43 -42.05
N ASP A 46 -32.90 -28.28 -42.49
CA ASP A 46 -31.58 -27.87 -42.99
C ASP A 46 -31.68 -27.13 -44.33
N VAL A 47 -30.97 -26.01 -44.50
CA VAL A 47 -30.34 -25.61 -45.78
C VAL A 47 -29.04 -24.85 -45.50
N THR A 48 -27.97 -25.21 -46.20
CA THR A 48 -26.66 -24.56 -46.12
C THR A 48 -26.29 -23.80 -47.41
N VAL A 49 -25.42 -22.78 -47.24
CA VAL A 49 -24.58 -22.11 -48.27
C VAL A 49 -25.26 -21.27 -49.38
N LYS A 50 -25.08 -19.93 -49.35
CA LYS A 50 -24.11 -19.21 -50.24
C LYS A 50 -24.03 -17.69 -49.99
N LYS A 51 -22.89 -17.12 -50.39
CA LYS A 51 -22.52 -15.69 -50.31
C LYS A 51 -23.37 -14.81 -51.22
N ALA A 52 -23.67 -13.58 -50.79
CA ALA A 52 -23.91 -12.42 -51.67
C ALA A 52 -23.55 -11.09 -50.95
N ASP A 53 -23.45 -10.02 -51.72
CA ASP A 53 -22.67 -8.80 -51.41
C ASP A 53 -23.56 -7.59 -51.01
N LYS A 54 -22.93 -6.59 -50.36
CA LYS A 54 -23.26 -5.13 -50.33
C LYS A 54 -24.71 -4.58 -50.15
N LYS A 55 -24.79 -3.71 -49.11
CA LYS A 55 -25.38 -2.34 -49.08
C LYS A 55 -26.91 -2.10 -49.18
N LYS A 56 -27.32 -1.13 -48.33
CA LYS A 56 -28.54 -0.27 -48.37
C LYS A 56 -29.90 -0.92 -48.08
N ALA A 57 -30.56 -0.43 -47.03
CA ALA A 57 -31.79 0.41 -47.10
C ALA A 57 -32.57 0.32 -45.77
N VAL A 58 -33.01 1.46 -45.24
CA VAL A 58 -33.96 1.52 -44.12
C VAL A 58 -35.38 1.63 -44.69
N PRO A 59 -36.33 0.76 -44.33
CA PRO A 59 -37.74 0.94 -44.67
C PRO A 59 -38.42 1.91 -43.69
N SER A 60 -39.15 2.88 -44.22
CA SER A 60 -40.02 3.78 -43.44
C SER A 60 -41.39 3.14 -43.20
N LEU A 61 -41.86 3.13 -41.94
CA LEU A 61 -43.24 2.76 -41.62
C LEU A 61 -44.16 3.98 -41.79
N LYS A 62 -45.22 3.84 -42.58
CA LYS A 62 -46.34 4.79 -42.62
C LYS A 62 -47.33 4.47 -41.48
N LEU A 63 -47.82 5.50 -40.81
CA LEU A 63 -49.01 5.44 -39.95
C LEU A 63 -50.05 6.44 -40.47
N GLY A 64 -51.33 6.06 -40.40
CA GLY A 64 -52.45 6.81 -40.96
C GLY A 64 -52.86 8.04 -40.13
N PRO A 65 -53.81 8.85 -40.64
CA PRO A 65 -54.14 10.15 -40.07
C PRO A 65 -55.10 10.05 -38.87
N SER A 66 -54.91 10.96 -37.91
CA SER A 66 -55.89 11.29 -36.86
C SER A 66 -56.17 12.80 -36.92
N PRO A 67 -57.43 13.26 -36.85
CA PRO A 67 -57.78 14.65 -37.09
C PRO A 67 -58.01 15.44 -35.79
N TYR A 68 -57.07 16.28 -35.35
CA TYR A 68 -57.32 17.45 -34.49
C TYR A 68 -56.21 18.51 -34.68
N PRO A 69 -56.47 19.81 -34.43
CA PRO A 69 -55.64 20.91 -34.94
C PRO A 69 -54.38 21.17 -34.10
N GLN A 70 -53.44 21.90 -34.72
CA GLN A 70 -52.07 22.10 -34.24
C GLN A 70 -51.97 23.10 -33.08
N TRP A 71 -51.02 22.83 -32.17
CA TRP A 71 -50.31 23.85 -31.39
C TRP A 71 -48.78 23.60 -31.52
N PRO A 72 -47.95 24.62 -31.77
CA PRO A 72 -46.52 24.43 -31.98
C PRO A 72 -45.75 24.43 -30.65
N GLY A 73 -45.18 23.28 -30.25
CA GLY A 73 -44.42 23.21 -28.99
C GLY A 73 -43.58 21.93 -28.79
N THR A 74 -42.26 22.09 -28.84
CA THR A 74 -41.28 21.36 -28.00
C THR A 74 -41.48 19.85 -27.74
N SER A 75 -41.27 18.96 -28.72
CA SER A 75 -41.14 17.51 -28.44
C SER A 75 -39.98 16.80 -29.16
N LYS A 76 -39.52 17.26 -30.33
CA LYS A 76 -38.42 16.62 -31.08
C LYS A 76 -37.04 16.74 -30.41
N TYR A 77 -36.78 17.79 -29.64
CA TYR A 77 -35.47 17.98 -28.98
C TYR A 77 -35.28 17.14 -27.70
N ARG A 78 -36.34 16.73 -26.99
CA ARG A 78 -36.19 15.91 -25.77
C ARG A 78 -35.69 14.48 -26.05
N ARG A 79 -36.13 13.84 -27.13
CA ARG A 79 -35.77 12.43 -27.43
C ARG A 79 -34.32 12.24 -27.85
N PHE A 80 -33.71 13.21 -28.55
CA PHE A 80 -32.28 13.15 -28.91
C PHE A 80 -31.36 13.29 -27.68
N PHE A 81 -31.65 14.26 -26.78
CA PHE A 81 -30.87 14.43 -25.55
C PHE A 81 -30.96 13.22 -24.60
N THR A 82 -32.11 12.53 -24.51
CA THR A 82 -32.22 11.30 -23.71
C THR A 82 -31.50 10.09 -24.33
N ALA A 83 -31.42 10.01 -25.65
CA ALA A 83 -30.70 8.91 -26.32
C ALA A 83 -29.18 9.07 -26.18
N GLN A 84 -28.67 10.30 -26.36
CA GLN A 84 -27.23 10.56 -26.30
C GLN A 84 -26.69 10.57 -24.85
N SER A 85 -27.50 11.01 -23.87
CA SER A 85 -27.17 10.86 -22.45
C SER A 85 -27.24 9.39 -21.99
N SER A 86 -28.22 8.60 -22.44
CA SER A 86 -28.25 7.16 -22.10
C SER A 86 -27.10 6.37 -22.74
N LEU A 87 -26.74 6.63 -24.00
CA LEU A 87 -25.57 6.03 -24.66
C LEU A 87 -24.24 6.41 -23.97
N SER A 88 -24.07 7.66 -23.54
CA SER A 88 -22.86 8.08 -22.82
C SER A 88 -22.80 7.56 -21.38
N LEU A 89 -23.95 7.40 -20.71
CA LEU A 89 -24.04 6.71 -19.41
C LEU A 89 -23.73 5.22 -19.53
N VAL A 90 -24.27 4.52 -20.53
CA VAL A 90 -23.96 3.11 -20.83
C VAL A 90 -22.49 2.95 -21.23
N GLY A 91 -21.93 3.88 -22.01
CA GLY A 91 -20.50 3.91 -22.34
C GLY A 91 -19.61 4.06 -21.10
N LYS A 92 -19.94 4.99 -20.19
CA LYS A 92 -19.24 5.19 -18.91
C LYS A 92 -19.37 3.97 -17.98
N ALA A 93 -20.55 3.35 -17.91
CA ALA A 93 -20.75 2.12 -17.13
C ALA A 93 -19.92 0.95 -17.69
N ASN A 94 -19.94 0.74 -19.00
CA ASN A 94 -19.13 -0.29 -19.67
C ASN A 94 -17.63 -0.09 -19.47
N ALA A 95 -17.15 1.17 -19.49
CA ALA A 95 -15.76 1.50 -19.20
C ALA A 95 -15.39 1.23 -17.73
N ALA A 96 -16.23 1.65 -16.78
CA ALA A 96 -16.02 1.38 -15.36
C ALA A 96 -16.01 -0.13 -15.03
N ASP A 97 -16.88 -0.92 -15.67
CA ASP A 97 -16.89 -2.38 -15.53
C ASP A 97 -15.75 -3.06 -16.27
N ALA A 98 -15.22 -2.48 -17.36
CA ALA A 98 -13.98 -2.95 -17.99
C ALA A 98 -12.78 -2.75 -17.04
N GLU A 99 -12.63 -1.57 -16.46
CA GLU A 99 -11.53 -1.25 -15.54
C GLU A 99 -11.61 -2.10 -14.26
N LYS A 100 -12.80 -2.25 -13.68
CA LYS A 100 -13.06 -3.15 -12.55
C LYS A 100 -12.75 -4.62 -12.87
N ARG A 101 -12.91 -5.06 -14.13
CA ARG A 101 -12.49 -6.39 -14.59
C ARG A 101 -10.97 -6.48 -14.76
N LYS A 102 -10.31 -5.44 -15.28
CA LYS A 102 -8.84 -5.33 -15.39
C LYS A 102 -8.20 -5.44 -14.01
N ARG A 103 -8.50 -4.52 -13.09
CA ARG A 103 -8.01 -4.50 -11.70
C ARG A 103 -8.23 -5.82 -10.93
N ARG A 104 -9.35 -6.52 -11.18
CA ARG A 104 -9.59 -7.87 -10.63
C ARG A 104 -8.66 -8.95 -11.20
N ARG A 105 -8.34 -8.90 -12.49
CA ARG A 105 -7.36 -9.81 -13.12
C ARG A 105 -5.96 -9.52 -12.60
N SER A 106 -5.56 -8.24 -12.54
CA SER A 106 -4.26 -7.82 -12.00
C SER A 106 -4.09 -8.29 -10.55
N LEU A 107 -5.10 -8.09 -9.70
CA LEU A 107 -5.12 -8.64 -8.33
C LEU A 107 -4.95 -10.17 -8.32
N ALA A 108 -5.71 -10.92 -9.12
CA ALA A 108 -5.61 -12.39 -9.14
C ALA A 108 -4.20 -12.88 -9.53
N LEU A 109 -3.53 -12.18 -10.46
CA LEU A 109 -2.15 -12.48 -10.88
C LEU A 109 -1.12 -12.12 -9.80
N ILE A 110 -1.31 -11.00 -9.07
CA ILE A 110 -0.48 -10.61 -7.92
C ILE A 110 -0.60 -11.64 -6.80
N LEU A 111 -1.82 -12.11 -6.50
CA LEU A 111 -2.06 -13.15 -5.50
C LEU A 111 -1.46 -14.50 -5.91
N PHE A 112 -1.59 -14.89 -7.18
CA PHE A 112 -0.94 -16.08 -7.72
C PHE A 112 0.60 -15.97 -7.67
N HIS A 113 1.15 -14.79 -7.96
CA HIS A 113 2.57 -14.53 -7.82
C HIS A 113 3.03 -14.75 -6.37
N GLN A 114 2.36 -14.17 -5.37
CA GLN A 114 2.71 -14.34 -3.96
C GLN A 114 2.61 -15.81 -3.52
N LEU A 115 1.53 -16.51 -3.88
CA LEU A 115 1.37 -17.94 -3.60
C LEU A 115 2.52 -18.77 -4.20
N SER A 116 2.90 -18.48 -5.44
CA SER A 116 4.00 -19.16 -6.14
C SER A 116 5.35 -18.83 -5.52
N ALA A 117 5.61 -17.56 -5.22
CA ALA A 117 6.83 -17.09 -4.57
C ALA A 117 7.08 -17.79 -3.23
N VAL A 118 6.06 -17.83 -2.37
CA VAL A 118 6.12 -18.55 -1.09
C VAL A 118 6.26 -20.05 -1.32
N GLY A 119 5.53 -20.61 -2.28
CA GLY A 119 5.58 -22.04 -2.62
C GLY A 119 6.96 -22.51 -3.08
N LEU A 120 7.71 -21.72 -3.84
CA LEU A 120 9.07 -22.06 -4.30
C LEU A 120 10.04 -22.34 -3.14
N SER A 121 9.94 -21.60 -2.02
CA SER A 121 10.74 -21.85 -0.83
C SER A 121 10.20 -23.02 -0.01
N ILE A 122 8.90 -23.01 0.31
CA ILE A 122 8.26 -23.99 1.20
C ILE A 122 8.31 -25.42 0.62
N LEU A 123 8.06 -25.59 -0.68
CA LEU A 123 8.04 -26.90 -1.33
C LEU A 123 9.40 -27.62 -1.24
N THR A 124 10.51 -26.87 -1.23
CA THR A 124 11.87 -27.43 -1.11
C THR A 124 12.40 -27.51 0.33
N PHE A 125 11.69 -26.96 1.32
CA PHE A 125 12.19 -26.81 2.69
C PHE A 125 12.60 -28.13 3.34
N HIS A 126 11.68 -29.09 3.45
CA HIS A 126 11.96 -30.40 4.05
C HIS A 126 12.91 -31.25 3.22
N ALA A 127 12.80 -31.19 1.89
CA ALA A 127 13.66 -31.92 0.97
C ALA A 127 15.14 -31.49 1.08
N ARG A 128 15.39 -30.19 1.25
CA ARG A 128 16.75 -29.65 1.44
C ARG A 128 17.40 -30.20 2.71
N ALA A 129 16.67 -30.21 3.83
CA ALA A 129 17.17 -30.79 5.08
C ALA A 129 17.51 -32.29 4.94
N GLN A 130 16.65 -33.09 4.28
CA GLN A 130 16.92 -34.51 4.04
C GLN A 130 18.12 -34.76 3.10
N LEU A 131 18.34 -33.90 2.10
CA LEU A 131 19.49 -34.01 1.20
C LEU A 131 20.79 -33.63 1.91
N LEU A 132 20.79 -32.57 2.72
CA LEU A 132 21.93 -32.17 3.54
C LEU A 132 22.29 -33.24 4.58
N LEU A 133 21.29 -33.84 5.26
CA LEU A 133 21.50 -34.91 6.23
C LEU A 133 22.17 -36.13 5.59
N LYS A 134 21.73 -36.53 4.39
CA LYS A 134 22.38 -37.60 3.61
C LYS A 134 23.80 -37.22 3.18
N ALA A 135 24.03 -35.98 2.76
CA ALA A 135 25.34 -35.49 2.33
C ALA A 135 26.35 -35.28 3.48
N PHE A 136 25.87 -35.11 4.72
CA PHE A 136 26.68 -34.98 5.93
C PHE A 136 26.71 -36.25 6.79
N GLY A 137 26.28 -37.40 6.25
CA GLY A 137 26.39 -38.69 6.93
C GLY A 137 25.53 -38.85 8.20
N GLY A 138 24.44 -38.09 8.33
CA GLY A 138 23.57 -38.12 9.51
C GLY A 138 23.87 -37.06 10.57
N ASP A 139 24.84 -36.17 10.35
CA ASP A 139 25.20 -35.10 11.29
C ASP A 139 24.16 -33.96 11.30
N ASP A 140 23.15 -34.08 12.18
CA ASP A 140 22.12 -33.06 12.39
C ASP A 140 22.68 -31.69 12.81
N ALA A 141 23.77 -31.64 13.58
CA ALA A 141 24.38 -30.39 14.03
C ALA A 141 25.00 -29.62 12.85
N ARG A 142 25.66 -30.33 11.93
CA ARG A 142 26.20 -29.76 10.69
C ARG A 142 25.09 -29.34 9.72
N VAL A 143 23.98 -30.09 9.63
CA VAL A 143 22.78 -29.66 8.88
C VAL A 143 22.22 -28.35 9.47
N ALA A 144 22.04 -28.28 10.79
CA ALA A 144 21.50 -27.11 11.48
C ALA A 144 22.40 -25.88 11.27
N ARG A 145 23.73 -26.03 11.44
CA ARG A 145 24.70 -24.94 11.18
C ARG A 145 24.64 -24.45 9.74
N HIS A 146 24.55 -25.35 8.76
CA HIS A 146 24.47 -24.99 7.34
C HIS A 146 23.20 -24.19 7.03
N ILE A 147 22.03 -24.68 7.49
CA ILE A 147 20.75 -23.98 7.34
C ILE A 147 20.76 -22.62 8.06
N GLY A 148 21.38 -22.54 9.24
CA GLY A 148 21.55 -21.31 10.01
C GLY A 148 22.34 -20.24 9.26
N VAL A 149 23.54 -20.59 8.78
CA VAL A 149 24.39 -19.70 7.95
C VAL A 149 23.64 -19.20 6.72
N GLY A 150 22.93 -20.09 6.01
CA GLY A 150 22.10 -19.70 4.87
C GLY A 150 21.00 -18.70 5.23
N SER A 151 20.38 -18.83 6.40
CA SER A 151 19.31 -17.94 6.88
C SER A 151 19.84 -16.57 7.30
N ALA A 152 21.05 -16.53 7.89
CA ALA A 152 21.74 -15.29 8.20
C ALA A 152 22.08 -14.50 6.93
N ILE A 153 22.66 -15.16 5.91
CA ILE A 153 23.00 -14.52 4.62
C ILE A 153 21.73 -13.96 3.94
N VAL A 154 20.64 -14.72 3.86
CA VAL A 154 19.36 -14.23 3.30
C VAL A 154 18.86 -13.02 4.08
N SER A 155 18.96 -13.00 5.42
CA SER A 155 18.48 -11.88 6.23
C SER A 155 19.34 -10.61 6.04
N ILE A 156 20.65 -10.76 5.82
CA ILE A 156 21.56 -9.66 5.48
C ILE A 156 21.24 -9.10 4.08
N LEU A 157 21.00 -9.98 3.10
CA LEU A 157 20.62 -9.58 1.74
C LEU A 157 19.24 -8.90 1.71
N ASP A 158 18.25 -9.42 2.45
CA ASP A 158 16.93 -8.80 2.62
C ASP A 158 17.08 -7.37 3.21
N LEU A 159 17.91 -7.20 4.25
CA LEU A 159 18.17 -5.89 4.86
C LEU A 159 18.86 -4.90 3.92
N ALA A 160 19.87 -5.35 3.17
CA ALA A 160 20.68 -4.48 2.32
C ALA A 160 20.02 -4.15 0.97
N LEU A 161 19.32 -5.10 0.36
CA LEU A 161 18.83 -5.00 -1.01
C LEU A 161 17.35 -4.59 -1.11
N SER A 162 16.55 -4.68 -0.04
CA SER A 162 15.13 -4.30 -0.10
C SER A 162 14.87 -2.85 -0.54
N PRO A 163 15.62 -1.82 -0.08
CA PRO A 163 15.43 -0.43 -0.52
C PRO A 163 15.82 -0.25 -1.98
N LEU A 164 16.89 -0.93 -2.40
CA LEU A 164 17.38 -0.93 -3.78
C LEU A 164 16.35 -1.58 -4.71
N ALA A 165 15.76 -2.72 -4.33
CA ALA A 165 14.68 -3.37 -5.08
C ALA A 165 13.42 -2.50 -5.15
N GLY A 166 13.07 -1.81 -4.06
CA GLY A 166 12.00 -0.81 -4.04
C GLY A 166 12.20 0.29 -5.07
N ARG A 167 13.32 1.03 -4.98
CA ARG A 167 13.67 2.12 -5.92
C ARG A 167 13.87 1.62 -7.36
N ALA A 168 14.43 0.42 -7.54
CA ALA A 168 14.58 -0.20 -8.86
C ALA A 168 13.22 -0.49 -9.50
N SER A 169 12.22 -0.92 -8.72
CA SER A 169 10.86 -1.11 -9.23
C SER A 169 10.17 0.20 -9.61
N ASP A 170 10.45 1.31 -8.90
CA ASP A 170 9.96 2.65 -9.28
C ASP A 170 10.60 3.15 -10.59
N CYS A 171 11.83 2.71 -10.92
CA CYS A 171 12.57 3.14 -12.11
C CYS A 171 12.40 2.21 -13.34
N PHE A 172 12.24 0.91 -13.12
CA PHE A 172 12.16 -0.11 -14.18
C PHE A 172 10.77 -0.73 -14.36
N GLY A 173 9.85 -0.55 -13.40
CA GLY A 173 8.53 -1.16 -13.38
C GLY A 173 8.44 -2.38 -12.47
N ARG A 174 7.21 -2.71 -12.05
CA ARG A 174 6.94 -3.86 -11.19
C ARG A 174 6.99 -5.17 -11.97
N ARG A 175 6.47 -5.19 -13.21
CA ARG A 175 6.42 -6.39 -14.06
C ARG A 175 7.80 -7.04 -14.27
N PRO A 176 8.86 -6.32 -14.71
CA PRO A 176 10.17 -6.93 -14.86
C PRO A 176 10.78 -7.39 -13.53
N MET A 177 10.57 -6.64 -12.44
CA MET A 177 11.05 -7.04 -11.12
C MET A 177 10.38 -8.33 -10.63
N MET A 178 9.06 -8.46 -10.77
CA MET A 178 8.33 -9.70 -10.44
C MET A 178 8.75 -10.88 -11.34
N PHE A 179 9.17 -10.62 -12.57
CA PHE A 179 9.60 -11.66 -13.50
C PHE A 179 10.93 -12.34 -13.12
N LEU A 180 11.83 -11.61 -12.45
CA LEU A 180 13.15 -12.12 -12.04
C LEU A 180 13.07 -13.35 -11.13
N LEU A 181 12.09 -13.40 -10.22
CA LEU A 181 11.95 -14.51 -9.27
C LEU A 181 11.76 -15.87 -9.96
N PRO A 182 10.71 -16.11 -10.79
CA PRO A 182 10.56 -17.38 -11.48
C PRO A 182 11.65 -17.62 -12.53
N ALA A 183 12.15 -16.57 -13.19
CA ALA A 183 13.21 -16.67 -14.20
C ALA A 183 14.52 -17.22 -13.63
N VAL A 184 14.94 -16.76 -12.44
CA VAL A 184 16.16 -17.25 -11.75
C VAL A 184 15.88 -18.54 -10.98
N SER A 185 14.69 -18.70 -10.40
CA SER A 185 14.35 -19.90 -9.63
C SER A 185 14.29 -21.15 -10.50
N LEU A 186 13.71 -21.08 -11.71
CA LEU A 186 13.57 -22.24 -12.59
C LEU A 186 14.88 -23.01 -12.83
N PRO A 187 15.96 -22.39 -13.38
CA PRO A 187 17.22 -23.10 -13.61
C PRO A 187 17.88 -23.55 -12.29
N LEU A 188 17.81 -22.76 -11.21
CA LEU A 188 18.37 -23.16 -9.91
C LEU A 188 17.66 -24.39 -9.32
N LYS A 189 16.33 -24.49 -9.42
CA LYS A 189 15.58 -25.67 -8.97
C LYS A 189 15.88 -26.91 -9.82
N LEU A 190 16.03 -26.75 -11.14
CA LEU A 190 16.44 -27.84 -12.05
C LEU A 190 17.86 -28.33 -11.74
N LEU A 191 18.81 -27.41 -11.56
CA LEU A 191 20.19 -27.75 -11.20
C LEU A 191 20.26 -28.41 -9.81
N ALA A 192 19.48 -27.95 -8.83
CA ALA A 192 19.40 -28.59 -7.51
C ALA A 192 18.72 -29.97 -7.54
N PHE A 193 17.82 -30.22 -8.50
CA PHE A 193 17.26 -31.55 -8.75
C PHE A 193 18.33 -32.51 -9.30
N CYS A 194 19.12 -32.07 -10.30
CA CYS A 194 20.18 -32.88 -10.92
C CYS A 194 21.39 -33.09 -9.99
N PHE A 195 21.90 -32.00 -9.40
CA PHE A 195 23.18 -31.91 -8.69
C PHE A 195 23.02 -31.33 -7.26
N PRO A 196 22.35 -32.03 -6.33
CA PRO A 196 22.12 -31.56 -4.96
C PRO A 196 23.38 -31.67 -4.06
N THR A 197 24.43 -30.93 -4.36
CA THR A 197 25.59 -30.78 -3.46
C THR A 197 25.26 -29.79 -2.33
N PRO A 198 25.85 -29.91 -1.13
CA PRO A 198 25.56 -28.98 -0.02
C PRO A 198 25.80 -27.52 -0.37
N LEU A 199 26.87 -27.22 -1.12
CA LEU A 199 27.18 -25.87 -1.60
C LEU A 199 26.12 -25.37 -2.60
N PHE A 200 25.71 -26.21 -3.56
CA PHE A 200 24.70 -25.79 -4.54
C PHE A 200 23.33 -25.58 -3.90
N LEU A 201 22.90 -26.47 -3.00
CA LEU A 201 21.68 -26.32 -2.20
C LEU A 201 21.71 -25.06 -1.32
N GLN A 202 22.90 -24.59 -0.94
CA GLN A 202 23.07 -23.35 -0.18
C GLN A 202 22.92 -22.11 -1.07
N ILE A 203 23.53 -22.12 -2.25
CA ILE A 203 23.42 -21.04 -3.26
C ILE A 203 21.96 -20.92 -3.73
N GLU A 204 21.33 -22.04 -4.10
CA GLU A 204 19.93 -22.10 -4.50
C GLU A 204 19.02 -21.50 -3.42
N ARG A 205 19.18 -21.91 -2.15
CA ARG A 205 18.44 -21.32 -1.02
C ARG A 205 18.64 -19.81 -0.95
N ILE A 206 19.89 -19.34 -0.92
CA ILE A 206 20.21 -17.93 -0.72
C ILE A 206 19.59 -17.07 -1.83
N VAL A 207 19.79 -17.45 -3.09
CA VAL A 207 19.28 -16.68 -4.23
C VAL A 207 17.76 -16.73 -4.31
N THR A 208 17.15 -17.91 -4.22
CA THR A 208 15.68 -18.04 -4.30
C THR A 208 14.97 -17.38 -3.12
N ASP A 209 15.44 -17.57 -1.88
CA ASP A 209 14.76 -17.04 -0.69
C ASP A 209 14.91 -15.51 -0.58
N SER A 210 16.02 -14.93 -1.06
CA SER A 210 16.20 -13.47 -1.14
C SER A 210 15.32 -12.87 -2.25
N LEU A 211 15.33 -13.45 -3.46
CA LEU A 211 14.45 -13.00 -4.55
C LEU A 211 12.97 -13.15 -4.19
N ARG A 212 12.57 -14.14 -3.38
CA ARG A 212 11.20 -14.27 -2.86
C ARG A 212 10.80 -13.05 -2.02
N THR A 213 11.70 -12.49 -1.22
CA THR A 213 11.44 -11.22 -0.52
C THR A 213 11.43 -10.06 -1.53
N LEU A 214 12.54 -9.83 -2.22
CA LEU A 214 12.78 -8.65 -3.05
C LEU A 214 11.83 -8.52 -4.25
N CYS A 215 11.70 -9.59 -5.03
CA CYS A 215 10.91 -9.66 -6.26
C CYS A 215 9.50 -10.22 -6.03
N GLY A 216 9.25 -10.85 -4.87
CA GLY A 216 7.96 -11.43 -4.49
C GLY A 216 7.18 -10.55 -3.54
N THR A 217 7.41 -10.69 -2.23
CA THR A 217 6.60 -10.02 -1.21
C THR A 217 6.71 -8.50 -1.26
N THR A 218 7.91 -7.92 -1.44
CA THR A 218 8.07 -6.47 -1.62
C THR A 218 7.33 -6.00 -2.87
N MET A 219 7.56 -6.61 -4.04
CA MET A 219 6.89 -6.19 -5.28
C MET A 219 5.38 -6.33 -5.22
N THR A 220 4.85 -7.44 -4.71
CA THR A 220 3.39 -7.64 -4.62
C THR A 220 2.74 -6.61 -3.69
N MET A 221 3.36 -6.25 -2.56
CA MET A 221 2.90 -5.15 -1.71
C MET A 221 2.94 -3.81 -2.47
N THR A 222 3.98 -3.53 -3.25
CA THR A 222 4.05 -2.32 -4.08
C THR A 222 2.98 -2.29 -5.17
N CYS A 223 2.76 -3.37 -5.93
CA CYS A 223 1.70 -3.44 -6.94
C CYS A 223 0.31 -3.23 -6.32
N LEU A 224 0.10 -3.67 -5.09
CA LEU A 224 -1.15 -3.41 -4.38
C LEU A 224 -1.26 -1.95 -3.92
N ALA A 225 -0.15 -1.28 -3.59
CA ALA A 225 -0.10 0.15 -3.29
C ALA A 225 -0.21 1.03 -4.55
N ASP A 226 0.17 0.52 -5.72
CA ASP A 226 -0.12 1.15 -7.01
C ASP A 226 -1.62 1.06 -7.32
N LEU A 227 -2.22 -0.13 -7.11
CA LEU A 227 -3.60 -0.43 -7.48
C LEU A 227 -4.66 -0.02 -6.46
N TYR A 228 -4.33 0.27 -5.20
CA TYR A 228 -5.31 0.52 -4.12
C TYR A 228 -4.77 1.51 -3.07
N ASP A 229 -5.64 2.38 -2.57
CA ASP A 229 -5.35 3.32 -1.47
C ASP A 229 -6.19 3.03 -0.22
N GLY A 230 -5.72 3.50 0.94
CA GLY A 230 -6.44 3.47 2.23
C GLY A 230 -7.00 2.09 2.61
N PRO A 231 -8.26 1.99 3.10
CA PRO A 231 -8.87 0.70 3.47
C PRO A 231 -8.99 -0.32 2.33
N GLY A 232 -8.92 0.14 1.07
CA GLY A 232 -8.82 -0.72 -0.11
C GLY A 232 -7.49 -1.48 -0.15
N TYR A 233 -6.39 -0.78 0.13
CA TYR A 233 -5.05 -1.36 0.25
C TYR A 233 -4.97 -2.34 1.43
N THR A 234 -5.48 -1.95 2.61
CA THR A 234 -5.57 -2.82 3.78
C THR A 234 -6.31 -4.14 3.48
N THR A 235 -7.40 -4.07 2.72
CA THR A 235 -8.17 -5.25 2.28
C THR A 235 -7.40 -6.10 1.25
N ALA A 236 -6.66 -5.46 0.34
CA ALA A 236 -5.84 -6.14 -0.65
C ALA A 236 -4.65 -6.87 0.00
N LEU A 237 -3.98 -6.25 0.97
CA LEU A 237 -2.97 -6.90 1.81
C LEU A 237 -3.54 -8.10 2.58
N GLY A 238 -4.80 -8.03 3.06
CA GLY A 238 -5.47 -9.18 3.65
C GLY A 238 -5.63 -10.35 2.67
N SER A 239 -5.89 -10.05 1.39
CA SER A 239 -5.92 -11.05 0.32
C SER A 239 -4.52 -11.61 0.01
N LEU A 240 -3.48 -10.79 0.11
CA LEU A 240 -2.07 -11.20 -0.05
C LEU A 240 -1.61 -12.15 1.08
N ASN A 241 -2.01 -11.87 2.32
CA ASN A 241 -1.87 -12.79 3.45
C ASN A 241 -2.65 -14.09 3.21
N ALA A 242 -3.85 -14.00 2.62
CA ALA A 242 -4.64 -15.19 2.30
C ALA A 242 -3.89 -16.14 1.34
N ALA A 243 -3.34 -15.60 0.25
CA ALA A 243 -2.51 -16.35 -0.70
C ALA A 243 -1.27 -16.97 -0.04
N THR A 244 -0.62 -16.24 0.87
CA THR A 244 0.52 -16.72 1.67
C THR A 244 0.11 -17.89 2.57
N GLY A 245 -1.02 -17.79 3.25
CA GLY A 245 -1.57 -18.85 4.10
C GLY A 245 -1.94 -20.11 3.31
N VAL A 246 -2.59 -19.96 2.15
CA VAL A 246 -2.90 -21.09 1.24
C VAL A 246 -1.63 -21.79 0.77
N ALA A 247 -0.55 -21.06 0.45
CA ALA A 247 0.73 -21.67 0.12
C ALA A 247 1.31 -22.49 1.30
N LEU A 248 1.22 -21.98 2.52
CA LEU A 248 1.67 -22.68 3.74
C LEU A 248 0.84 -23.94 4.07
N VAL A 249 -0.43 -24.01 3.67
CA VAL A 249 -1.26 -25.22 3.79
C VAL A 249 -0.91 -26.24 2.69
N LEU A 250 -0.88 -25.82 1.42
CA LEU A 250 -0.80 -26.74 0.29
C LEU A 250 0.62 -27.27 0.02
N MET A 251 1.64 -26.41 0.18
CA MET A 251 3.00 -26.72 -0.30
C MET A 251 3.73 -27.78 0.54
N PRO A 252 3.61 -27.83 1.88
CA PRO A 252 4.20 -28.94 2.67
C PRO A 252 3.56 -30.29 2.33
N GLN A 253 2.27 -30.32 2.00
CA GLN A 253 1.56 -31.54 1.62
C GLN A 253 1.97 -32.01 0.23
N LEU A 254 2.09 -31.09 -0.74
CA LEU A 254 2.63 -31.39 -2.06
C LEU A 254 4.10 -31.84 -1.99
N ALA A 255 4.93 -31.22 -1.14
CA ALA A 255 6.30 -31.66 -0.88
C ALA A 255 6.33 -33.11 -0.36
N THR A 256 5.54 -33.41 0.67
CA THR A 256 5.45 -34.74 1.28
C THR A 256 5.00 -35.80 0.25
N LEU A 257 4.02 -35.48 -0.60
CA LEU A 257 3.58 -36.33 -1.70
C LEU A 257 4.71 -36.61 -2.71
N LEU A 258 5.43 -35.57 -3.14
CA LEU A 258 6.53 -35.68 -4.12
C LEU A 258 7.74 -36.45 -3.58
N ILE A 259 8.13 -36.18 -2.33
CA ILE A 259 9.24 -36.86 -1.63
C ILE A 259 8.95 -38.38 -1.50
N GLY A 260 7.67 -38.73 -1.34
CA GLY A 260 7.19 -40.12 -1.24
C GLY A 260 7.30 -40.71 0.17
N ARG A 261 6.57 -41.81 0.39
CA ARG A 261 6.58 -42.55 1.67
C ARG A 261 8.03 -42.91 2.05
N ARG A 262 8.39 -42.68 3.33
CA ARG A 262 9.74 -42.90 3.92
C ARG A 262 10.89 -41.99 3.43
N GLY A 263 10.64 -40.88 2.73
CA GLY A 263 11.75 -39.95 2.38
C GLY A 263 12.70 -40.49 1.30
N VAL A 264 12.19 -41.37 0.43
CA VAL A 264 12.99 -42.10 -0.57
C VAL A 264 13.54 -41.16 -1.64
N ALA A 265 12.73 -40.21 -2.13
CA ALA A 265 13.07 -39.40 -3.30
C ALA A 265 13.01 -37.87 -3.05
N PRO A 266 13.78 -37.30 -2.09
CA PRO A 266 13.69 -35.89 -1.73
C PRO A 266 13.96 -34.93 -2.90
N ARG A 267 14.77 -35.34 -3.89
CA ARG A 267 15.02 -34.57 -5.11
C ARG A 267 13.70 -34.21 -5.85
N ARG A 268 12.67 -35.05 -5.82
CA ARG A 268 11.39 -34.80 -6.52
C ARG A 268 10.68 -33.50 -6.10
N ALA A 269 10.90 -33.03 -4.87
CA ALA A 269 10.39 -31.74 -4.42
C ALA A 269 11.02 -30.56 -5.19
N PHE A 270 12.30 -30.67 -5.59
CA PHE A 270 12.96 -29.68 -6.44
C PHE A 270 12.43 -29.72 -7.87
N ALA A 271 12.12 -30.90 -8.42
CA ALA A 271 11.43 -31.01 -9.71
C ALA A 271 10.02 -30.39 -9.66
N GLY A 272 9.26 -30.60 -8.58
CA GLY A 272 7.98 -29.91 -8.36
C GLY A 272 8.13 -28.39 -8.24
N ALA A 273 9.19 -27.91 -7.59
CA ALA A 273 9.48 -26.48 -7.48
C ALA A 273 9.90 -25.88 -8.83
N ALA A 274 10.64 -26.61 -9.66
CA ALA A 274 10.94 -26.22 -11.03
C ALA A 274 9.67 -26.16 -11.89
N ALA A 275 8.76 -27.13 -11.77
CA ALA A 275 7.47 -27.10 -12.47
C ALA A 275 6.62 -25.89 -12.05
N LEU A 276 6.57 -25.57 -10.75
CA LEU A 276 5.92 -24.35 -10.24
C LEU A 276 6.58 -23.08 -10.78
N ALA A 277 7.92 -23.02 -10.81
CA ALA A 277 8.68 -21.89 -11.37
C ALA A 277 8.40 -21.70 -12.88
N ALA A 278 8.34 -22.80 -13.65
CA ALA A 278 8.01 -22.76 -15.07
C ALA A 278 6.58 -22.28 -15.34
N LEU A 279 5.59 -22.79 -14.60
CA LEU A 279 4.21 -22.31 -14.67
C LEU A 279 4.12 -20.82 -14.30
N HIS A 280 4.82 -20.41 -13.24
CA HIS A 280 4.87 -19.02 -12.78
C HIS A 280 5.52 -18.11 -13.82
N TYR A 281 6.62 -18.53 -14.45
CA TYR A 281 7.29 -17.84 -15.55
C TYR A 281 6.37 -17.66 -16.77
N ILE A 282 5.66 -18.72 -17.18
CA ILE A 282 4.74 -18.69 -18.32
C ILE A 282 3.56 -17.73 -18.04
N LEU A 283 2.97 -17.81 -16.86
CA LEU A 283 1.85 -16.93 -16.51
C LEU A 283 2.28 -15.47 -16.33
N ALA A 284 3.45 -15.21 -15.72
CA ALA A 284 3.98 -13.87 -15.54
C ALA A 284 4.38 -13.22 -16.88
N SER A 285 5.06 -13.95 -17.77
CA SER A 285 5.43 -13.41 -19.09
C SER A 285 4.22 -13.02 -19.94
N ARG A 286 3.14 -13.82 -19.90
CA ARG A 286 1.97 -13.66 -20.78
C ARG A 286 0.87 -12.75 -20.24
N PHE A 287 0.63 -12.73 -18.93
CA PHE A 287 -0.57 -12.10 -18.37
C PHE A 287 -0.29 -10.97 -17.37
N MET A 288 0.93 -10.87 -16.83
CA MET A 288 1.24 -9.81 -15.86
C MET A 288 1.33 -8.45 -16.57
N GLU A 289 0.48 -7.52 -16.16
CA GLU A 289 0.47 -6.12 -16.60
C GLU A 289 1.44 -5.31 -15.71
N GLU A 290 1.90 -4.16 -16.22
CA GLU A 290 2.60 -3.18 -15.39
C GLU A 290 1.58 -2.42 -14.53
N THR A 291 1.94 -2.11 -13.27
CA THR A 291 1.07 -1.33 -12.36
C THR A 291 1.63 0.05 -12.05
N ASN A 292 2.90 0.30 -12.35
CA ASN A 292 3.48 1.62 -12.17
C ASN A 292 3.11 2.57 -13.32
N GLU A 293 1.99 3.29 -13.16
CA GLU A 293 1.49 4.28 -14.12
C GLU A 293 2.50 5.40 -14.44
N SER A 294 3.48 5.67 -13.56
CA SER A 294 4.51 6.71 -13.79
C SER A 294 5.50 6.39 -14.92
N LEU A 295 5.39 5.21 -15.54
CA LEU A 295 6.21 4.79 -16.68
C LEU A 295 5.48 4.93 -18.02
N ASP A 296 4.16 5.16 -18.00
CA ASP A 296 3.35 5.42 -19.19
C ASP A 296 3.34 6.92 -19.58
N GLU A 297 3.94 7.80 -18.77
CA GLU A 297 4.05 9.23 -19.09
C GLU A 297 5.00 9.49 -20.28
N PRO A 298 4.55 10.17 -21.36
CA PRO A 298 5.37 10.42 -22.54
C PRO A 298 6.50 11.42 -22.25
N GLY A 299 7.69 10.90 -21.96
CA GLY A 299 8.91 11.70 -21.73
C GLY A 299 9.99 11.00 -20.90
N THR A 300 9.68 9.92 -20.19
CA THR A 300 10.65 9.18 -19.38
C THR A 300 11.57 8.30 -20.24
N SER A 301 12.71 8.85 -20.68
CA SER A 301 13.73 8.05 -21.36
C SER A 301 14.42 7.06 -20.40
N PRO A 302 14.76 5.83 -20.84
CA PRO A 302 15.40 4.82 -19.97
C PRO A 302 16.70 5.30 -19.31
N LEU A 303 17.46 6.16 -20.00
CA LEU A 303 18.70 6.75 -19.50
C LEU A 303 18.47 7.73 -18.33
N LEU A 304 17.32 8.44 -18.32
CA LEU A 304 16.90 9.28 -17.19
C LEU A 304 16.48 8.44 -15.98
N SER A 305 15.87 7.27 -16.19
CA SER A 305 15.57 6.32 -15.11
C SER A 305 16.83 5.69 -14.51
N ILE A 306 17.85 5.39 -15.33
CA ILE A 306 19.17 4.92 -14.83
C ILE A 306 19.87 6.03 -14.02
N LYS A 307 19.78 7.31 -14.42
CA LYS A 307 20.28 8.43 -13.60
C LYS A 307 19.55 8.60 -12.25
N ARG A 308 18.30 8.16 -12.12
CA ARG A 308 17.56 8.13 -10.83
C ARG A 308 17.98 6.99 -9.90
N LEU A 309 18.60 5.95 -10.46
CA LEU A 309 19.30 4.89 -9.72
C LEU A 309 20.74 5.26 -9.35
N SER A 310 21.40 6.12 -10.14
CA SER A 310 22.75 6.59 -9.83
C SER A 310 22.80 7.34 -8.48
N PRO A 311 23.90 7.22 -7.71
CA PRO A 311 24.05 7.90 -6.40
C PRO A 311 24.05 9.44 -6.42
N GLY A 312 23.92 10.09 -7.59
CA GLY A 312 24.19 11.51 -7.80
C GLY A 312 23.20 12.51 -7.20
N GLY A 313 22.06 12.06 -6.64
CA GLY A 313 21.13 12.94 -5.92
C GLY A 313 21.49 13.20 -4.45
N GLN A 314 22.30 12.32 -3.86
CA GLN A 314 22.93 12.40 -2.53
C GLN A 314 23.91 11.21 -2.47
N GLY A 315 25.22 11.50 -2.51
CA GLY A 315 26.31 10.57 -2.89
C GLY A 315 26.52 9.29 -2.05
N SER A 316 25.60 8.97 -1.14
CA SER A 316 25.71 7.91 -0.15
C SER A 316 24.68 6.78 -0.34
N GLY A 317 23.77 6.90 -1.30
CA GLY A 317 22.54 6.09 -1.39
C GLY A 317 22.72 4.57 -1.36
N MET A 318 23.71 4.00 -2.05
CA MET A 318 23.90 2.55 -2.12
C MET A 318 24.61 1.97 -0.88
N LEU A 319 25.59 2.68 -0.32
CA LEU A 319 26.28 2.28 0.91
C LEU A 319 25.37 2.43 2.15
N LEU A 320 24.52 3.46 2.15
CA LEU A 320 23.51 3.67 3.20
C LEU A 320 22.23 2.88 2.98
N ALA A 321 22.09 2.08 1.91
CA ALA A 321 20.88 1.31 1.64
C ALA A 321 20.37 0.54 2.89
N PRO A 322 21.20 -0.22 3.63
CA PRO A 322 20.75 -0.95 4.82
C PRO A 322 20.18 -0.07 5.95
N VAL A 323 20.48 1.24 5.96
CA VAL A 323 20.03 2.19 6.99
C VAL A 323 19.03 3.24 6.47
N GLN A 324 18.66 3.22 5.18
CA GLN A 324 17.69 4.17 4.63
C GLN A 324 16.33 4.12 5.35
N PHE A 325 15.94 2.95 5.87
CA PHE A 325 14.70 2.80 6.63
C PHE A 325 14.64 3.69 7.89
N LEU A 326 15.78 4.16 8.41
CA LEU A 326 15.81 5.11 9.52
C LEU A 326 15.16 6.46 9.17
N ARG A 327 15.03 6.80 7.87
CA ARG A 327 14.29 7.98 7.42
C ARG A 327 12.80 7.94 7.83
N LEU A 328 12.21 6.75 7.99
CA LEU A 328 10.86 6.58 8.54
C LEU A 328 10.71 7.15 9.95
N PHE A 329 11.80 7.23 10.72
CA PHE A 329 11.79 7.77 12.09
C PHE A 329 12.22 9.24 12.19
N ALA A 330 12.79 9.80 11.10
CA ALA A 330 13.38 11.13 11.07
C ALA A 330 12.52 12.19 10.34
N ALA A 331 11.67 11.79 9.39
CA ALA A 331 10.97 12.74 8.51
C ALA A 331 9.76 13.46 9.13
N GLY A 332 9.24 13.00 10.29
CA GLY A 332 8.12 13.68 10.96
C GLY A 332 7.52 12.90 12.13
N SER A 333 6.82 13.60 13.02
CA SER A 333 6.24 13.02 14.25
C SER A 333 5.20 11.92 13.98
N ARG A 334 4.33 12.12 12.99
CA ARG A 334 3.29 11.18 12.55
C ARG A 334 3.88 9.92 11.91
N LEU A 335 4.80 10.10 10.95
CA LEU A 335 5.49 9.00 10.28
C LEU A 335 6.27 8.14 11.28
N ARG A 336 7.01 8.79 12.20
CA ARG A 336 7.75 8.09 13.26
C ARG A 336 6.85 7.19 14.10
N ARG A 337 5.70 7.67 14.58
CA ARG A 337 4.76 6.84 15.36
C ARG A 337 4.21 5.65 14.56
N ARG A 338 3.88 5.83 13.28
CA ARG A 338 3.42 4.75 12.39
C ARG A 338 4.55 3.73 12.10
N ALA A 339 5.79 4.19 12.01
CA ALA A 339 6.98 3.34 11.88
C ALA A 339 7.29 2.57 13.18
N GLU A 340 7.17 3.20 14.35
CA GLU A 340 7.27 2.56 15.67
C GLU A 340 6.25 1.43 15.82
N LEU A 341 4.97 1.69 15.48
CA LEU A 341 3.90 0.68 15.51
C LEU A 341 4.19 -0.49 14.55
N PHE A 342 4.61 -0.20 13.32
CA PHE A 342 4.98 -1.24 12.35
C PHE A 342 6.17 -2.08 12.84
N ALA A 343 7.20 -1.45 13.41
CA ALA A 343 8.35 -2.14 14.00
C ALA A 343 7.92 -3.07 15.14
N LEU A 344 7.07 -2.62 16.06
CA LEU A 344 6.50 -3.45 17.13
C LEU A 344 5.76 -4.68 16.56
N HIS A 345 5.08 -4.56 15.43
CA HIS A 345 4.46 -5.72 14.77
C HIS A 345 5.45 -6.69 14.15
N CYS A 346 6.57 -6.20 13.60
CA CYS A 346 7.66 -7.01 13.07
C CYS A 346 8.41 -7.77 14.17
N LEU A 347 8.61 -7.19 15.35
CA LEU A 347 9.19 -7.89 16.50
C LEU A 347 8.36 -9.10 16.95
N VAL A 348 7.05 -9.12 16.63
CA VAL A 348 6.12 -10.19 16.99
C VAL A 348 5.74 -11.07 15.77
N GLU A 349 6.52 -10.97 14.68
CA GLU A 349 6.23 -11.67 13.42
C GLU A 349 6.28 -13.20 13.56
N GLY A 350 5.41 -13.87 12.80
CA GLY A 350 5.23 -15.33 12.85
C GLY A 350 6.51 -16.13 12.61
N LYS A 351 7.48 -15.62 11.85
CA LYS A 351 8.79 -16.27 11.64
C LYS A 351 9.57 -16.42 12.95
N VAL A 352 9.67 -15.34 13.74
CA VAL A 352 10.37 -15.30 15.03
C VAL A 352 9.63 -16.15 16.06
N VAL A 353 8.30 -15.97 16.14
CA VAL A 353 7.45 -16.74 17.05
C VAL A 353 7.50 -18.24 16.74
N GLN A 354 7.62 -18.63 15.46
CA GLN A 354 7.69 -20.03 15.05
C GLN A 354 8.93 -20.75 15.59
N ASP A 355 10.09 -20.08 15.68
CA ASP A 355 11.31 -20.69 16.24
C ASP A 355 11.15 -20.96 17.75
N GLN A 356 10.58 -20.00 18.49
CA GLN A 356 10.20 -20.19 19.90
C GLN A 356 9.19 -21.33 20.08
N VAL A 357 8.18 -21.39 19.21
CA VAL A 357 7.17 -22.46 19.20
C VAL A 357 7.81 -23.81 18.92
N ALA A 358 8.72 -23.92 17.95
CA ALA A 358 9.42 -25.16 17.63
C ALA A 358 10.24 -25.68 18.82
N ALA A 359 10.95 -24.80 19.55
CA ALA A 359 11.67 -25.17 20.76
C ALA A 359 10.73 -25.71 21.86
N VAL A 360 9.58 -25.06 22.08
CA VAL A 360 8.57 -25.52 23.05
C VAL A 360 7.92 -26.84 22.59
N GLN A 361 7.64 -27.03 21.30
CA GLN A 361 7.11 -28.28 20.73
C GLN A 361 8.05 -29.46 20.97
N LEU A 362 9.37 -29.25 20.81
CA LEU A 362 10.36 -30.28 21.09
C LEU A 362 10.38 -30.66 22.58
N LYS A 363 10.33 -29.69 23.51
CA LYS A 363 10.21 -29.99 24.95
C LYS A 363 8.90 -30.70 25.32
N LEU A 364 7.81 -30.42 24.59
CA LEU A 364 6.52 -31.11 24.74
C LEU A 364 6.48 -32.49 24.06
N GLY A 365 7.59 -32.97 23.47
CA GLY A 365 7.66 -34.28 22.82
C GLY A 365 6.84 -34.39 21.52
N TRP A 366 6.55 -33.27 20.84
CA TRP A 366 5.76 -33.29 19.62
C TRP A 366 6.51 -33.97 18.48
N ASP A 367 5.87 -34.98 17.88
CA ASP A 367 6.40 -35.73 16.76
C ASP A 367 6.45 -34.89 15.46
N ALA A 368 6.88 -35.50 14.35
CA ALA A 368 6.88 -34.82 13.05
C ALA A 368 5.45 -34.55 12.53
N GLY A 369 4.48 -35.41 12.88
CA GLY A 369 3.08 -35.25 12.48
C GLY A 369 2.42 -34.03 13.11
N ALA A 370 2.49 -33.90 14.44
CA ALA A 370 1.93 -32.77 15.18
C ALA A 370 2.54 -31.42 14.75
N ARG A 371 3.85 -31.37 14.49
CA ARG A 371 4.54 -30.18 13.98
C ARG A 371 4.15 -29.82 12.53
N SER A 372 3.81 -30.82 11.71
CA SER A 372 3.23 -30.60 10.37
C SER A 372 1.80 -30.03 10.46
N TRP A 373 0.94 -30.65 11.28
CA TRP A 373 -0.42 -30.16 11.56
C TRP A 373 -0.44 -28.74 12.10
N TRP A 374 0.48 -28.41 13.01
CA TRP A 374 0.72 -27.05 13.48
C TRP A 374 0.97 -26.06 12.34
N THR A 375 1.90 -26.41 11.45
CA THR A 375 2.30 -25.55 10.32
C THR A 375 1.13 -25.34 9.34
N SER A 376 0.33 -26.38 9.09
CA SER A 376 -0.93 -26.25 8.34
C SER A 376 -1.96 -25.37 9.08
N GLY A 377 -2.09 -25.51 10.40
CA GLY A 377 -2.96 -24.68 11.23
C GLY A 377 -2.56 -23.19 11.21
N LEU A 378 -1.27 -22.90 11.25
CA LEU A 378 -0.71 -21.56 11.05
C LEU A 378 -1.00 -21.03 9.63
N GLY A 379 -0.91 -21.89 8.61
CA GLY A 379 -1.32 -21.57 7.25
C GLY A 379 -2.81 -21.20 7.14
N VAL A 380 -3.69 -21.92 7.82
CA VAL A 380 -5.13 -21.58 7.93
C VAL A 380 -5.35 -20.26 8.68
N ALA A 381 -4.61 -20.03 9.77
CA ALA A 381 -4.67 -18.78 10.53
C ALA A 381 -4.20 -17.56 9.71
N LEU A 382 -3.26 -17.74 8.77
CA LEU A 382 -2.88 -16.69 7.82
C LEU A 382 -3.91 -16.57 6.66
N ALA A 383 -4.47 -17.69 6.21
CA ALA A 383 -5.48 -17.74 5.14
C ALA A 383 -6.75 -16.94 5.47
N SER A 384 -7.11 -16.81 6.75
CA SER A 384 -8.20 -15.97 7.24
C SER A 384 -8.05 -14.48 6.89
N GLY A 385 -6.87 -14.02 6.47
CA GLY A 385 -6.62 -12.65 6.02
C GLY A 385 -7.61 -12.16 4.95
N GLY A 386 -8.11 -13.06 4.10
CA GLY A 386 -9.13 -12.76 3.09
C GLY A 386 -10.48 -12.35 3.68
N LEU A 387 -10.76 -12.68 4.95
CA LEU A 387 -11.96 -12.31 5.68
C LEU A 387 -11.85 -10.93 6.37
N CYS A 388 -10.70 -10.25 6.28
CA CYS A 388 -10.50 -8.95 6.92
C CYS A 388 -11.36 -7.84 6.30
N GLY A 389 -11.60 -7.86 4.99
CA GLY A 389 -12.38 -6.81 4.29
C GLY A 389 -13.81 -6.60 4.85
N PRO A 390 -14.61 -7.66 5.08
CA PRO A 390 -15.87 -7.56 5.81
C PRO A 390 -15.77 -6.97 7.24
N LEU A 391 -14.72 -7.30 7.99
CA LEU A 391 -14.51 -6.81 9.36
C LEU A 391 -14.08 -5.34 9.37
N LEU A 392 -13.10 -4.97 8.55
CA LEU A 392 -12.63 -3.60 8.34
C LEU A 392 -13.78 -2.65 7.97
N ARG A 393 -14.69 -3.07 7.07
CA ARG A 393 -15.87 -2.28 6.69
C ARG A 393 -16.90 -2.09 7.81
N ARG A 394 -16.92 -2.94 8.83
CA ARG A 394 -17.82 -2.83 9.99
C ARG A 394 -17.21 -2.07 11.15
N MET A 395 -15.90 -2.18 11.35
CA MET A 395 -15.20 -1.72 12.56
C MET A 395 -14.39 -0.43 12.32
N GLY A 396 -13.99 -0.15 11.09
CA GLY A 396 -12.93 0.81 10.79
C GLY A 396 -11.55 0.26 11.15
N GLU A 397 -10.50 0.92 10.66
CA GLU A 397 -9.12 0.41 10.77
C GLU A 397 -8.59 0.42 12.21
N HIS A 398 -8.82 1.51 12.96
CA HIS A 398 -8.41 1.65 14.37
C HIS A 398 -8.99 0.53 15.26
N ARG A 399 -10.32 0.32 15.24
CA ARG A 399 -10.96 -0.73 16.05
C ARG A 399 -10.60 -2.14 15.58
N PHE A 400 -10.46 -2.35 14.26
CA PHE A 400 -9.99 -3.62 13.73
C PHE A 400 -8.57 -3.94 14.23
N LEU A 401 -7.66 -2.96 14.23
CA LEU A 401 -6.29 -3.14 14.68
C LEU A 401 -6.23 -3.45 16.19
N SER A 402 -6.93 -2.68 17.03
CA SER A 402 -7.07 -2.96 18.47
C SER A 402 -7.62 -4.37 18.74
N THR A 403 -8.62 -4.80 17.95
CA THR A 403 -9.15 -6.18 18.04
C THR A 403 -8.09 -7.22 17.64
N CYS A 404 -7.23 -6.93 16.65
CA CYS A 404 -6.09 -7.78 16.33
C CYS A 404 -5.04 -7.81 17.46
N HIS A 405 -4.87 -6.74 18.23
CA HIS A 405 -4.00 -6.74 19.41
C HIS A 405 -4.59 -7.60 20.53
N MET A 406 -5.86 -7.41 20.89
CA MET A 406 -6.54 -8.26 21.88
C MET A 406 -6.47 -9.75 21.51
N ALA A 407 -6.68 -10.08 20.23
CA ALA A 407 -6.58 -11.44 19.72
C ALA A 407 -5.11 -11.96 19.75
N SER A 408 -4.13 -11.12 19.42
CA SER A 408 -2.71 -11.49 19.53
C SER A 408 -2.31 -11.76 20.99
N PHE A 409 -2.74 -10.92 21.92
CA PHE A 409 -2.50 -11.07 23.36
C PHE A 409 -3.09 -12.39 23.88
N ALA A 410 -4.34 -12.70 23.52
CA ALA A 410 -4.98 -13.98 23.85
C ALA A 410 -4.22 -15.20 23.27
N ALA A 411 -3.71 -15.09 22.04
CA ALA A 411 -2.90 -16.14 21.41
C ALA A 411 -1.59 -16.40 22.17
N PHE A 412 -0.84 -15.35 22.53
CA PHE A 412 0.42 -15.50 23.26
C PHE A 412 0.23 -15.96 24.70
N LEU A 413 -0.88 -15.60 25.36
CA LEU A 413 -1.25 -16.21 26.65
C LEU A 413 -1.58 -17.70 26.53
N CYS A 414 -2.20 -18.15 25.42
CA CYS A 414 -2.39 -19.58 25.16
C CYS A 414 -1.04 -20.29 24.94
N PHE A 415 -0.13 -19.68 24.17
CA PHE A 415 1.21 -20.24 23.93
C PHE A 415 2.03 -20.31 25.21
N ARG A 416 1.97 -19.28 26.08
CA ARG A 416 2.60 -19.29 27.41
C ARG A 416 2.10 -20.42 28.31
N ARG A 417 0.84 -20.83 28.16
CA ARG A 417 0.26 -21.99 28.85
C ARG A 417 0.52 -23.32 28.13
N SER A 418 1.45 -23.38 27.18
CA SER A 418 1.72 -24.53 26.30
C SER A 418 0.52 -25.01 25.46
N ARG A 419 -0.57 -24.23 25.41
CA ARG A 419 -1.79 -24.53 24.64
C ARG A 419 -1.67 -23.99 23.21
N LEU A 420 -0.61 -24.42 22.53
CA LEU A 420 -0.24 -23.92 21.20
C LEU A 420 -1.42 -23.98 20.22
N ALA A 421 -2.01 -25.17 20.02
CA ALA A 421 -3.13 -25.36 19.08
C ALA A 421 -4.34 -24.46 19.38
N ALA A 422 -4.68 -24.24 20.65
CA ALA A 422 -5.77 -23.35 21.04
C ALA A 422 -5.48 -21.88 20.70
N GLY A 423 -4.21 -21.46 20.76
CA GLY A 423 -3.77 -20.11 20.39
C GLY A 423 -3.87 -19.81 18.89
N LEU A 424 -3.97 -20.82 18.00
CA LEU A 424 -4.20 -20.59 16.56
C LEU A 424 -5.54 -19.90 16.27
N VAL A 425 -6.57 -20.16 17.09
CA VAL A 425 -7.91 -19.57 16.92
C VAL A 425 -7.85 -18.04 17.06
N PRO A 426 -7.40 -17.45 18.19
CA PRO A 426 -7.23 -16.02 18.28
C PRO A 426 -6.09 -15.48 17.39
N LEU A 427 -5.04 -16.27 17.11
CA LEU A 427 -3.99 -15.85 16.15
C LEU A 427 -4.53 -15.67 14.72
N SER A 428 -5.61 -16.33 14.33
CA SER A 428 -6.21 -16.15 12.99
C SER A 428 -6.62 -14.70 12.71
N LEU A 429 -7.11 -13.98 13.73
CA LEU A 429 -7.35 -12.54 13.65
C LEU A 429 -6.10 -11.76 14.06
N GLY A 430 -5.43 -12.16 15.15
CA GLY A 430 -4.29 -11.40 15.69
C GLY A 430 -3.10 -11.29 14.74
N GLY A 431 -2.85 -12.29 13.90
CA GLY A 431 -1.82 -12.27 12.86
C GLY A 431 -2.03 -11.20 11.78
N GLN A 432 -3.24 -10.65 11.68
CA GLN A 432 -3.64 -9.67 10.65
C GLN A 432 -3.36 -8.21 11.07
N ARG A 433 -2.85 -7.97 12.29
CA ARG A 433 -2.49 -6.61 12.80
C ARG A 433 -1.60 -5.80 11.84
N ARG A 434 -0.69 -6.46 11.10
CA ARG A 434 0.21 -5.79 10.16
C ARG A 434 -0.50 -5.13 8.98
N LEU A 435 -1.71 -5.57 8.62
CA LEU A 435 -2.43 -5.05 7.46
C LEU A 435 -2.65 -3.53 7.58
N VAL A 436 -3.16 -3.09 8.74
CA VAL A 436 -3.45 -1.68 9.02
C VAL A 436 -2.17 -0.87 9.20
N SER A 437 -1.23 -1.34 10.03
CA SER A 437 0.03 -0.60 10.25
C SER A 437 0.86 -0.45 8.97
N ALA A 438 0.82 -1.44 8.07
CA ALA A 438 1.47 -1.34 6.78
C ALA A 438 0.79 -0.29 5.90
N ALA A 439 -0.55 -0.30 5.81
CA ALA A 439 -1.29 0.67 5.03
C ALA A 439 -1.05 2.11 5.51
N TRP A 440 -1.18 2.38 6.80
CA TRP A 440 -0.95 3.72 7.37
C TRP A 440 0.48 4.22 7.19
N LEU A 441 1.47 3.34 7.27
CA LEU A 441 2.89 3.68 7.09
C LEU A 441 3.19 4.02 5.61
N VAL A 442 2.63 3.23 4.69
CA VAL A 442 2.73 3.49 3.24
C VAL A 442 2.06 4.83 2.89
N GLU A 443 0.83 5.06 3.36
CA GLU A 443 0.06 6.28 3.11
C GLU A 443 0.77 7.53 3.65
N GLU A 444 1.27 7.50 4.89
CA GLU A 444 1.95 8.65 5.49
C GLU A 444 3.25 9.01 4.74
N ALA A 445 4.05 8.01 4.40
CA ALA A 445 5.31 8.24 3.71
C ALA A 445 5.12 8.65 2.24
N GLN A 446 4.08 8.14 1.56
CA GLN A 446 3.67 8.65 0.24
C GLN A 446 3.20 10.11 0.33
N SER A 447 2.43 10.48 1.36
CA SER A 447 2.04 11.88 1.59
C SER A 447 3.24 12.80 1.90
N SER A 448 4.35 12.22 2.38
CA SER A 448 5.65 12.88 2.58
C SER A 448 6.52 12.90 1.31
N GLY A 449 5.98 12.51 0.15
CA GLY A 449 6.68 12.55 -1.14
C GLY A 449 7.61 11.37 -1.44
N VAL A 450 7.56 10.28 -0.66
CA VAL A 450 8.40 9.10 -0.90
C VAL A 450 7.77 8.17 -1.95
N GLY A 451 8.59 7.61 -2.84
CA GLY A 451 8.15 6.69 -3.90
C GLY A 451 7.48 5.43 -3.35
N ARG A 452 6.46 4.92 -4.06
CA ARG A 452 5.66 3.76 -3.62
C ARG A 452 6.53 2.52 -3.38
N GLY A 453 7.44 2.21 -4.31
CA GLY A 453 8.37 1.08 -4.18
C GLY A 453 9.46 1.31 -3.12
N GLU A 454 10.05 2.51 -3.10
CA GLU A 454 11.03 2.92 -2.08
C GLU A 454 10.51 2.70 -0.64
N VAL A 455 9.28 3.13 -0.36
CA VAL A 455 8.62 2.96 0.94
C VAL A 455 8.46 1.50 1.35
N VAL A 456 7.99 0.64 0.45
CA VAL A 456 7.83 -0.79 0.73
C VAL A 456 9.21 -1.47 0.90
N GLY A 457 10.23 -0.99 0.19
CA GLY A 457 11.63 -1.38 0.38
C GLY A 457 12.19 -1.00 1.76
N TRP A 458 11.89 0.20 2.25
CA TRP A 458 12.24 0.63 3.61
C TRP A 458 11.52 -0.21 4.67
N MET A 459 10.23 -0.50 4.48
CA MET A 459 9.46 -1.37 5.38
C MET A 459 10.00 -2.80 5.43
N ALA A 460 10.39 -3.38 4.29
CA ALA A 460 10.99 -4.71 4.24
C ALA A 460 12.37 -4.76 4.96
N SER A 461 13.11 -3.66 4.94
CA SER A 461 14.39 -3.50 5.64
C SER A 461 14.20 -3.35 7.15
N LEU A 462 13.25 -2.50 7.57
CA LEU A 462 12.85 -2.35 8.97
C LEU A 462 12.35 -3.68 9.54
N ARG A 463 11.60 -4.47 8.77
CA ARG A 463 11.22 -5.85 9.14
C ARG A 463 12.45 -6.72 9.33
N ALA A 464 13.40 -6.75 8.38
CA ALA A 464 14.60 -7.58 8.47
C ALA A 464 15.48 -7.20 9.68
N ALA A 465 15.67 -5.91 9.95
CA ALA A 465 16.38 -5.42 11.13
C ALA A 465 15.66 -5.81 12.44
N SER A 466 14.33 -5.67 12.47
CA SER A 466 13.50 -6.06 13.61
C SER A 466 13.60 -7.57 13.88
N GLU A 467 13.50 -8.41 12.84
CA GLU A 467 13.66 -9.87 12.92
C GLU A 467 15.02 -10.28 13.49
N ALA A 468 16.11 -9.67 13.00
CA ALA A 468 17.46 -9.96 13.48
C ALA A 468 17.64 -9.59 14.96
N PHE A 469 17.17 -8.40 15.36
CA PHE A 469 17.21 -7.94 16.75
C PHE A 469 16.40 -8.86 17.68
N VAL A 470 15.15 -9.16 17.33
CA VAL A 470 14.28 -9.95 18.21
C VAL A 470 14.65 -11.43 18.26
N ALA A 471 15.30 -11.98 17.23
CA ALA A 471 15.82 -13.35 17.28
C ALA A 471 16.86 -13.51 18.41
N LEU A 472 17.81 -12.56 18.52
CA LEU A 472 18.81 -12.53 19.59
C LEU A 472 18.16 -12.33 20.96
N LEU A 473 17.23 -11.37 21.09
CA LEU A 473 16.51 -11.12 22.33
C LEU A 473 15.66 -12.34 22.76
N SER A 474 15.02 -13.02 21.81
CA SER A 474 14.21 -14.22 22.05
C SER A 474 15.05 -15.38 22.59
N GLN A 475 16.28 -15.55 22.10
CA GLN A 475 17.20 -16.57 22.61
C GLN A 475 17.52 -16.33 24.09
N SER A 476 17.90 -15.11 24.46
CA SER A 476 18.20 -14.76 25.87
C SER A 476 16.98 -14.94 26.79
N VAL A 477 15.78 -14.55 26.32
CA VAL A 477 14.53 -14.75 27.09
C VAL A 477 14.16 -16.24 27.16
N TYR A 478 14.43 -17.04 26.13
CA TYR A 478 14.21 -18.48 26.16
C TYR A 478 15.15 -19.19 27.14
N GLU A 479 16.43 -18.82 27.17
CA GLU A 479 17.42 -19.36 28.13
C GLU A 479 17.02 -19.05 29.58
N TRP A 480 16.62 -17.80 29.86
CA TRP A 480 16.03 -17.43 31.16
C TRP A 480 14.79 -18.27 31.49
N ALA A 481 13.83 -18.39 30.56
CA ALA A 481 12.61 -19.17 30.77
C ALA A 481 12.90 -20.68 30.95
N TYR A 482 13.97 -21.19 30.34
CA TYR A 482 14.42 -22.57 30.47
C TYR A 482 15.09 -22.83 31.82
N ALA A 483 15.92 -21.91 32.30
CA ALA A 483 16.50 -21.97 33.65
C ALA A 483 15.42 -21.96 34.75
N GLN A 484 14.30 -21.26 34.53
CA GLN A 484 13.10 -21.28 35.39
C GLN A 484 12.24 -22.55 35.21
N GLY A 485 12.68 -23.55 34.46
CA GLY A 485 11.96 -24.81 34.21
C GLY A 485 10.78 -24.71 33.23
N VAL A 486 10.30 -23.50 32.92
CA VAL A 486 9.08 -23.23 32.13
C VAL A 486 9.39 -22.44 30.84
N PRO A 487 9.95 -23.07 29.78
CA PRO A 487 10.33 -22.38 28.54
C PRO A 487 9.19 -21.66 27.81
N ALA A 488 7.94 -22.08 28.02
CA ALA A 488 6.78 -21.38 27.47
C ALA A 488 6.64 -19.94 28.00
N ASN A 489 7.32 -19.56 29.09
CA ASN A 489 7.45 -18.16 29.50
C ASN A 489 8.19 -17.29 28.47
N VAL A 490 8.86 -17.85 27.45
CA VAL A 490 9.39 -17.09 26.30
C VAL A 490 8.30 -16.22 25.63
N PHE A 491 7.06 -16.68 25.63
CA PHE A 491 5.92 -15.96 25.06
C PHE A 491 5.48 -14.73 25.88
N LEU A 492 6.08 -14.46 27.05
CA LEU A 492 5.92 -13.18 27.74
C LEU A 492 6.41 -12.00 26.90
N LEU A 493 7.53 -12.16 26.18
CA LEU A 493 8.09 -11.11 25.32
C LEU A 493 7.08 -10.64 24.23
N PRO A 494 6.55 -11.51 23.35
CA PRO A 494 5.54 -11.10 22.38
C PRO A 494 4.21 -10.67 23.03
N THR A 495 3.87 -11.16 24.23
CA THR A 495 2.70 -10.67 24.98
C THR A 495 2.85 -9.20 25.36
N LEU A 496 4.01 -8.81 25.93
CA LEU A 496 4.30 -7.43 26.33
C LEU A 496 4.43 -6.49 25.12
N LEU A 497 5.08 -6.95 24.05
CA LEU A 497 5.22 -6.17 22.81
C LEU A 497 3.86 -5.80 22.17
N ILE A 498 2.85 -6.67 22.28
CA ILE A 498 1.49 -6.36 21.83
C ILE A 498 0.80 -5.32 22.72
N VAL A 499 1.06 -5.31 24.03
CA VAL A 499 0.55 -4.24 24.92
C VAL A 499 1.17 -2.89 24.54
N PHE A 500 2.48 -2.85 24.26
CA PHE A 500 3.12 -1.63 23.74
C PHE A 500 2.60 -1.22 22.36
N ALA A 501 2.29 -2.17 21.47
CA ALA A 501 1.68 -1.88 20.17
C ALA A 501 0.27 -1.27 20.32
N GLU A 502 -0.55 -1.76 21.25
CA GLU A 502 -1.85 -1.16 21.54
C GLU A 502 -1.72 0.26 22.09
N LEU A 503 -0.82 0.49 23.06
CA LEU A 503 -0.56 1.85 23.60
C LEU A 503 -0.13 2.83 22.50
N GLN A 504 0.67 2.39 21.52
CA GLN A 504 1.04 3.22 20.38
C GLN A 504 -0.12 3.39 19.38
N CYS A 505 -0.97 2.37 19.20
CA CYS A 505 -2.20 2.49 18.42
C CYS A 505 -3.16 3.52 19.01
N THR A 506 -3.38 3.51 20.33
CA THR A 506 -4.20 4.52 21.03
C THR A 506 -3.61 5.92 20.88
N ARG A 507 -2.28 6.08 20.96
CA ARG A 507 -1.61 7.36 20.70
C ARG A 507 -1.82 7.85 19.26
N ILE A 508 -1.75 6.98 18.26
CA ILE A 508 -2.03 7.36 16.87
C ILE A 508 -3.50 7.77 16.71
N ALA A 509 -4.44 7.04 17.33
CA ALA A 509 -5.85 7.39 17.31
C ALA A 509 -6.12 8.80 17.88
N LEU A 510 -5.51 9.17 19.01
CA LEU A 510 -5.69 10.50 19.59
C LEU A 510 -5.25 11.64 18.64
N ILE A 511 -4.11 11.50 17.94
CA ILE A 511 -3.66 12.49 16.93
C ILE A 511 -4.53 12.45 15.66
N ASP A 512 -5.00 11.27 15.25
CA ASP A 512 -5.90 11.14 14.11
C ASP A 512 -7.29 11.73 14.40
N ASP A 513 -7.77 11.68 15.65
CA ASP A 513 -9.05 12.27 16.11
C ASP A 513 -8.96 13.80 16.23
N ASP A 514 -7.83 14.36 16.70
CA ASP A 514 -7.54 15.79 16.55
C ASP A 514 -7.59 16.21 15.06
N CYS A 515 -7.28 15.29 14.13
CA CYS A 515 -7.43 15.47 12.69
C CYS A 515 -8.80 15.06 12.11
N GLU A 516 -9.71 14.38 12.83
CA GLU A 516 -11.10 14.16 12.39
C GLU A 516 -11.84 15.50 12.27
N SER A 517 -11.43 16.50 13.06
CA SER A 517 -11.82 17.92 12.89
C SER A 517 -11.58 18.46 11.46
N ARG A 518 -10.60 17.90 10.73
CA ARG A 518 -10.29 18.17 9.31
C ARG A 518 -11.05 17.25 8.35
N ARG A 519 -11.49 16.06 8.79
CA ARG A 519 -12.24 15.07 7.96
C ARG A 519 -13.69 15.44 7.72
N LEU A 520 -14.26 16.36 8.50
CA LEU A 520 -15.58 16.96 8.26
C LEU A 520 -15.64 17.81 6.97
N LEU A 521 -14.49 18.11 6.35
CA LEU A 521 -14.43 18.87 5.11
C LEU A 521 -14.80 18.03 3.87
N PRO A 522 -15.55 18.58 2.90
CA PRO A 522 -15.77 17.98 1.58
C PRO A 522 -14.48 17.45 0.93
N ARG A 523 -14.58 16.33 0.18
CA ARG A 523 -13.42 15.70 -0.48
C ARG A 523 -12.66 16.66 -1.41
N SER A 524 -13.38 17.56 -2.09
CA SER A 524 -12.81 18.61 -2.95
C SER A 524 -11.87 19.56 -2.20
N LEU A 525 -12.21 19.95 -0.98
CA LEU A 525 -11.38 20.84 -0.15
C LEU A 525 -10.18 20.10 0.46
N ARG A 526 -10.36 18.86 0.90
CA ARG A 526 -9.24 18.01 1.35
C ARG A 526 -8.20 17.75 0.26
N ALA A 527 -8.64 17.43 -0.96
CA ALA A 527 -7.75 17.23 -2.11
C ALA A 527 -6.99 18.51 -2.53
N ARG A 528 -7.46 19.68 -2.10
CA ARG A 528 -6.86 21.00 -2.37
C ARG A 528 -6.03 21.54 -1.18
N GLY A 529 -5.77 20.73 -0.15
CA GLY A 529 -4.90 21.11 0.97
C GLY A 529 -5.55 22.04 2.00
N ALA A 530 -6.87 21.94 2.22
CA ALA A 530 -7.57 22.71 3.24
C ALA A 530 -7.63 21.98 4.60
N TRP A 531 -7.47 22.71 5.71
CA TRP A 531 -7.60 22.22 7.07
C TRP A 531 -8.34 23.21 7.98
N ARG A 532 -9.02 22.70 9.00
CA ARG A 532 -9.68 23.53 10.01
C ARG A 532 -8.76 23.75 11.21
N VAL A 533 -8.71 24.98 11.70
CA VAL A 533 -8.05 25.38 12.95
C VAL A 533 -9.12 25.85 13.94
N ARG A 534 -8.87 25.65 15.23
CA ARG A 534 -9.62 26.27 16.33
C ARG A 534 -8.62 27.01 17.22
N LEU A 535 -8.78 28.32 17.29
CA LEU A 535 -8.04 29.21 18.17
C LEU A 535 -8.83 29.37 19.48
N PRO A 536 -8.14 29.49 20.63
CA PRO A 536 -8.78 29.69 21.94
C PRO A 536 -9.52 31.04 22.02
N PRO A 537 -10.33 31.26 23.07
CA PRO A 537 -10.93 32.57 23.36
C PRO A 537 -9.91 33.70 23.40
N ARG A 538 -10.38 34.91 23.07
CA ARG A 538 -9.60 36.13 23.01
C ARG A 538 -9.83 36.92 24.29
N ASP A 539 -9.03 36.66 25.32
CA ASP A 539 -9.06 37.36 26.61
C ASP A 539 -8.47 38.78 26.50
N GLY A 540 -9.04 39.61 25.61
CA GLY A 540 -8.55 40.94 25.24
C GLY A 540 -7.35 40.94 24.27
N GLU A 541 -6.73 39.79 23.98
CA GLU A 541 -5.54 39.72 23.12
C GLU A 541 -5.83 39.91 21.61
N PRO A 542 -4.92 40.55 20.86
CA PRO A 542 -5.03 40.66 19.41
C PRO A 542 -4.83 39.31 18.72
N LEU A 543 -5.68 39.04 17.73
CA LEU A 543 -5.57 37.83 16.88
C LEU A 543 -4.22 37.80 16.13
N GLY A 544 -3.75 38.98 15.70
CA GLY A 544 -2.45 39.17 15.07
C GLY A 544 -2.34 38.67 13.64
N LEU A 545 -3.44 38.57 12.89
CA LEU A 545 -3.41 38.31 11.46
C LEU A 545 -3.52 39.62 10.69
N GLY A 546 -2.54 39.92 9.84
CA GLY A 546 -2.72 40.88 8.74
C GLY A 546 -3.32 40.17 7.54
N LEU A 547 -4.34 40.78 6.93
CA LEU A 547 -5.09 40.21 5.81
C LEU A 547 -4.92 41.05 4.54
N ASP A 548 -4.79 40.37 3.42
CA ASP A 548 -4.99 40.91 2.08
C ASP A 548 -6.40 40.55 1.58
N LEU A 549 -7.17 41.57 1.19
CA LEU A 549 -8.55 41.47 0.70
C LEU A 549 -8.66 41.71 -0.83
N LEU A 550 -7.54 41.69 -1.57
CA LEU A 550 -7.52 41.91 -3.04
C LEU A 550 -8.26 40.83 -3.86
N ASP A 551 -8.56 39.68 -3.27
CA ASP A 551 -9.55 38.74 -3.80
C ASP A 551 -10.86 38.96 -3.02
N PRO A 552 -11.96 39.36 -3.68
CA PRO A 552 -13.20 39.71 -2.99
C PRO A 552 -13.89 38.51 -2.34
N ALA A 553 -13.52 37.27 -2.68
CA ALA A 553 -14.13 36.06 -2.15
C ALA A 553 -13.30 35.38 -1.04
N ILE A 554 -11.97 35.51 -1.07
CA ILE A 554 -11.05 34.75 -0.21
C ILE A 554 -9.86 35.61 0.25
N PRO A 555 -9.79 36.00 1.53
CA PRO A 555 -8.66 36.77 2.05
C PRO A 555 -7.42 35.88 2.27
N GLN A 556 -6.24 36.48 2.08
CA GLN A 556 -4.94 35.83 2.28
C GLN A 556 -4.22 36.43 3.49
N ILE A 557 -3.54 35.60 4.29
CA ILE A 557 -2.73 36.06 5.43
C ILE A 557 -1.41 36.65 4.91
N CYS A 558 -1.20 37.95 5.11
CA CYS A 558 -0.03 38.68 4.62
C CYS A 558 1.01 39.00 5.73
N SER A 559 0.61 38.97 7.00
CA SER A 559 1.51 39.09 8.15
C SER A 559 0.96 38.37 9.38
N ILE A 560 1.85 38.00 10.30
CA ILE A 560 1.52 37.49 11.62
C ILE A 560 2.24 38.36 12.65
N VAL A 561 1.52 38.95 13.60
CA VAL A 561 2.05 39.87 14.60
C VAL A 561 2.71 39.09 15.74
N PRO A 562 3.96 39.39 16.13
CA PRO A 562 4.62 38.77 17.27
C PRO A 562 3.84 38.95 18.58
N GLY A 563 3.87 37.94 19.46
CA GLY A 563 3.17 37.90 20.74
C GLY A 563 1.65 37.65 20.64
N SER A 564 1.10 37.51 19.44
CA SER A 564 -0.34 37.30 19.21
C SER A 564 -0.83 35.89 19.53
N ILE A 565 -2.16 35.73 19.62
CA ILE A 565 -2.81 34.42 19.81
C ILE A 565 -2.39 33.43 18.72
N VAL A 566 -2.27 33.86 17.46
CA VAL A 566 -1.86 32.99 16.36
C VAL A 566 -0.41 32.54 16.48
N GLU A 567 0.52 33.42 16.90
CA GLU A 567 1.90 33.01 17.11
C GLU A 567 2.03 32.05 18.31
N LYS A 568 1.35 32.34 19.42
CA LYS A 568 1.29 31.44 20.59
C LYS A 568 0.71 30.07 20.22
N HIS A 569 -0.32 30.03 19.37
CA HIS A 569 -0.88 28.79 18.85
C HIS A 569 0.10 28.05 17.92
N ASN A 570 0.77 28.76 17.01
CA ASN A 570 1.78 28.18 16.12
C ASN A 570 2.97 27.57 16.88
N ALA A 571 3.35 28.15 18.02
CA ALA A 571 4.44 27.64 18.86
C ALA A 571 4.17 26.23 19.43
N THR A 572 2.89 25.83 19.58
CA THR A 572 2.51 24.48 20.06
C THR A 572 2.38 23.43 18.96
N LEU A 573 2.52 23.83 17.69
CA LEU A 573 2.28 22.98 16.51
C LEU A 573 3.57 22.62 15.75
N ASP A 574 3.56 21.41 15.17
CA ASP A 574 4.51 20.99 14.14
C ASP A 574 4.42 21.91 12.91
N ASP A 575 5.54 22.15 12.22
CA ASP A 575 5.64 23.20 11.19
C ASP A 575 4.64 23.06 10.01
N ALA A 576 4.23 21.84 9.69
CA ALA A 576 3.21 21.58 8.66
C ALA A 576 1.83 22.12 9.05
N ASP A 577 1.50 22.09 10.35
CA ASP A 577 0.18 22.39 10.90
C ASP A 577 0.00 23.86 11.33
N ARG A 578 1.08 24.64 11.34
CA ARG A 578 1.09 26.09 11.66
C ARG A 578 0.33 26.90 10.62
N ILE A 579 -0.33 27.97 11.08
CA ILE A 579 -0.82 29.08 10.26
C ILE A 579 0.39 29.87 9.77
N LYS A 580 0.51 30.11 8.46
CA LYS A 580 1.66 30.80 7.85
C LYS A 580 1.20 31.96 6.99
N VAL A 581 2.09 32.92 6.82
CA VAL A 581 1.97 33.94 5.78
C VAL A 581 1.87 33.25 4.40
N GLY A 582 0.92 33.68 3.59
CA GLY A 582 0.57 33.06 2.32
C GLY A 582 -0.63 32.10 2.37
N ASP A 583 -1.09 31.69 3.55
CA ASP A 583 -2.30 30.86 3.69
C ASP A 583 -3.57 31.65 3.37
N PHE A 584 -4.57 30.97 2.78
CA PHE A 584 -5.87 31.55 2.44
C PHE A 584 -6.94 31.14 3.47
N ILE A 585 -7.81 32.08 3.86
CA ILE A 585 -8.91 31.82 4.79
C ILE A 585 -10.18 31.57 3.98
N LEU A 586 -10.61 30.31 3.87
CA LEU A 586 -11.81 29.93 3.14
C LEU A 586 -13.11 30.11 3.95
N GLU A 587 -13.00 30.15 5.29
CA GLU A 587 -14.12 30.32 6.21
C GLU A 587 -13.64 30.87 7.56
N ALA A 588 -14.40 31.79 8.15
CA ALA A 588 -14.32 32.15 9.57
C ALA A 588 -15.71 32.03 10.21
N LYS A 589 -15.86 31.26 11.29
CA LYS A 589 -17.14 30.99 11.98
C LYS A 589 -18.35 30.64 11.06
N GLY A 590 -18.11 29.97 9.94
CA GLY A 590 -19.15 29.62 8.97
C GLY A 590 -19.41 30.66 7.87
N VAL A 591 -18.88 31.88 7.99
CA VAL A 591 -18.89 32.89 6.92
C VAL A 591 -17.93 32.48 5.81
N ARG A 592 -18.36 32.54 4.54
CA ARG A 592 -17.58 32.14 3.36
C ARG A 592 -17.92 33.02 2.15
N GLY A 593 -16.97 33.14 1.21
CA GLY A 593 -17.22 33.64 -0.14
C GLY A 593 -17.27 35.16 -0.28
N GLU A 594 -17.05 35.90 0.81
CA GLU A 594 -16.92 37.35 0.82
C GLU A 594 -15.82 37.74 1.80
N ALA A 595 -14.73 38.33 1.30
CA ALA A 595 -13.51 38.53 2.06
C ALA A 595 -13.65 39.57 3.19
N LEU A 596 -14.49 40.60 2.99
CA LEU A 596 -14.84 41.57 4.02
C LEU A 596 -15.63 40.92 5.16
N ALA A 597 -16.69 40.18 4.85
CA ALA A 597 -17.48 39.47 5.87
C ALA A 597 -16.65 38.41 6.63
N ILE A 598 -15.68 37.76 5.96
CA ILE A 598 -14.70 36.89 6.63
C ILE A 598 -13.81 37.72 7.58
N ALA A 599 -13.31 38.89 7.17
CA ALA A 599 -12.51 39.77 8.03
C ALA A 599 -13.31 40.26 9.27
N ASP A 600 -14.52 40.77 9.08
CA ASP A 600 -15.40 41.23 10.17
C ASP A 600 -15.71 40.09 11.17
N SER A 601 -15.85 38.85 10.66
CA SER A 601 -16.02 37.66 11.49
C SER A 601 -14.78 37.32 12.35
N LEU A 602 -13.57 37.72 11.95
CA LEU A 602 -12.34 37.51 12.73
C LEU A 602 -12.24 38.51 13.89
N GLU A 603 -12.74 39.73 13.69
CA GLU A 603 -12.71 40.80 14.70
C GLU A 603 -13.79 40.63 15.77
N SER A 604 -15.04 40.32 15.36
CA SER A 604 -16.23 40.19 16.22
C SER A 604 -16.27 38.95 17.15
N SER A 605 -15.11 38.37 17.49
CA SER A 605 -15.01 36.98 17.96
C SER A 605 -14.23 36.77 19.26
N PRO A 606 -14.80 37.10 20.44
CA PRO A 606 -14.17 36.85 21.73
C PRO A 606 -14.17 35.35 22.14
N ASP A 607 -15.28 34.63 21.98
CA ASP A 607 -15.49 33.27 22.56
C ASP A 607 -14.78 32.11 21.83
N GLY A 608 -13.65 32.40 21.18
CA GLY A 608 -12.89 31.44 20.37
C GLY A 608 -13.31 31.44 18.90
N LEU A 609 -12.42 30.93 18.05
CA LEU A 609 -12.47 31.20 16.62
C LEU A 609 -12.12 29.95 15.81
N SER A 610 -13.04 29.49 14.96
CA SER A 610 -12.77 28.41 14.00
C SER A 610 -12.53 28.97 12.60
N LEU A 611 -11.38 28.61 12.03
CA LEU A 611 -10.92 29.01 10.71
C LEU A 611 -10.84 27.78 9.80
N LEU A 612 -11.23 27.92 8.54
CA LEU A 612 -10.87 26.99 7.48
C LEU A 612 -9.76 27.62 6.65
N LEU A 613 -8.56 27.06 6.73
CA LEU A 613 -7.39 27.53 6.01
C LEU A 613 -7.07 26.63 4.81
N GLN A 614 -6.37 27.17 3.83
CA GLN A 614 -5.85 26.43 2.69
C GLN A 614 -4.46 26.94 2.28
N ARG A 615 -3.56 25.99 1.99
CA ARG A 615 -2.21 26.23 1.47
C ARG A 615 -2.08 25.48 0.14
N PRO A 616 -2.46 26.10 -1.00
CA PRO A 616 -2.38 25.43 -2.30
C PRO A 616 -0.90 25.25 -2.70
N PRO A 617 -0.50 24.10 -3.26
CA PRO A 617 0.87 23.91 -3.73
C PRO A 617 1.15 24.84 -4.93
N PRO A 618 2.35 25.47 -5.00
CA PRO A 618 2.69 26.36 -6.10
C PRO A 618 2.80 25.58 -7.42
N ARG A 619 2.13 26.09 -8.45
CA ARG A 619 2.22 25.60 -9.83
C ARG A 619 3.30 26.38 -10.57
N ARG A 620 4.35 25.70 -11.02
CA ARG A 620 5.35 26.31 -11.91
C ARG A 620 4.79 26.43 -13.32
N MET A 621 4.77 27.65 -13.85
CA MET A 621 4.32 27.97 -15.22
C MET A 621 5.48 28.55 -16.02
N ARG A 622 5.54 28.24 -17.31
CA ARG A 622 6.51 28.81 -18.25
C ARG A 622 5.82 29.90 -19.05
N LEU A 623 6.34 31.12 -18.98
CA LEU A 623 5.90 32.26 -19.77
C LEU A 623 6.89 32.56 -20.89
N SER A 624 6.36 33.04 -22.01
CA SER A 624 7.17 33.59 -23.10
C SER A 624 6.94 35.08 -23.20
N ALA A 625 7.98 35.84 -23.54
CA ALA A 625 7.87 37.29 -23.74
C ALA A 625 6.77 37.65 -24.75
N LYS A 626 6.58 36.83 -25.79
CA LYS A 626 5.52 36.99 -26.81
C LYS A 626 4.09 36.85 -26.24
N ALA A 627 3.90 36.04 -25.19
CA ALA A 627 2.62 35.90 -24.50
C ALA A 627 2.35 37.02 -23.48
N LEU A 628 3.42 37.63 -22.92
CA LEU A 628 3.32 38.71 -21.95
C LEU A 628 3.24 40.11 -22.59
N ALA A 629 3.82 40.30 -23.77
CA ALA A 629 3.87 41.59 -24.46
C ALA A 629 2.50 42.29 -24.62
N PRO A 630 1.37 41.62 -24.93
CA PRO A 630 0.05 42.28 -25.02
C PRO A 630 -0.48 42.79 -23.67
N HIS A 631 0.07 42.28 -22.57
CA HIS A 631 -0.38 42.52 -21.19
C HIS A 631 0.63 43.32 -20.36
N ALA A 632 1.66 43.90 -21.01
CA ALA A 632 2.71 44.65 -20.33
C ALA A 632 2.18 45.77 -19.43
N GLN A 633 1.11 46.47 -19.82
CA GLN A 633 0.48 47.50 -18.98
C GLN A 633 -0.25 46.91 -17.75
N GLU A 634 -0.92 45.77 -17.89
CA GLU A 634 -1.57 45.09 -16.75
C GLU A 634 -0.54 44.53 -15.77
N LEU A 635 0.60 44.05 -16.28
CA LEU A 635 1.74 43.57 -15.50
C LEU A 635 2.57 44.72 -14.87
N LEU A 636 2.39 45.97 -15.31
CA LEU A 636 2.95 47.14 -14.65
C LEU A 636 2.06 47.66 -13.51
N SER A 637 0.78 47.28 -13.48
CA SER A 637 -0.16 47.58 -12.38
C SER A 637 -0.14 46.58 -11.21
N LEU A 638 0.85 45.69 -11.17
CA LEU A 638 0.99 44.67 -10.13
C LEU A 638 1.18 45.28 -8.73
N THR A 639 0.34 44.85 -7.79
CA THR A 639 0.46 45.19 -6.38
C THR A 639 1.42 44.22 -5.68
N SER A 640 2.48 44.78 -5.07
CA SER A 640 3.41 44.05 -4.22
C SER A 640 2.86 43.94 -2.79
N LEU A 641 2.55 42.73 -2.35
CA LEU A 641 2.27 42.41 -0.95
C LEU A 641 3.56 41.97 -0.26
N PRO A 642 3.63 41.89 1.09
CA PRO A 642 4.85 41.43 1.79
C PRO A 642 5.35 40.05 1.35
N SER A 643 4.46 39.16 0.90
CA SER A 643 4.73 37.73 0.65
C SER A 643 4.57 37.25 -0.79
N SER A 644 3.97 38.07 -1.67
CA SER A 644 3.58 37.67 -3.02
C SER A 644 3.28 38.89 -3.89
N VAL A 645 3.25 38.69 -5.20
CA VAL A 645 2.74 39.70 -6.14
C VAL A 645 1.35 39.27 -6.62
N SER A 646 0.36 40.15 -6.47
CA SER A 646 -1.03 39.88 -6.87
C SER A 646 -1.26 40.26 -8.32
N LEU A 647 -1.72 39.30 -9.14
CA LEU A 647 -1.95 39.53 -10.55
C LEU A 647 -3.38 40.04 -10.81
N TYR A 648 -3.48 41.32 -11.18
CA TYR A 648 -4.74 41.99 -11.53
C TYR A 648 -4.95 42.05 -13.05
N ALA A 649 -4.74 40.93 -13.76
CA ALA A 649 -5.04 40.87 -15.19
C ALA A 649 -6.56 40.94 -15.43
N THR A 650 -7.01 41.67 -16.46
CA THR A 650 -8.44 41.76 -16.79
C THR A 650 -8.94 40.57 -17.62
N ARG A 651 -8.01 39.72 -18.09
CA ARG A 651 -8.26 38.53 -18.91
C ARG A 651 -7.31 37.40 -18.53
N ASP A 652 -7.70 36.17 -18.82
CA ASP A 652 -6.86 34.99 -18.59
C ASP A 652 -5.68 34.96 -19.58
N LEU A 653 -4.47 34.72 -19.08
CA LEU A 653 -3.23 34.77 -19.84
C LEU A 653 -2.72 33.35 -20.12
N GLY A 654 -3.01 32.80 -21.31
CA GLY A 654 -2.48 31.48 -21.68
C GLY A 654 -2.95 30.94 -23.03
N THR A 655 -2.31 29.84 -23.43
CA THR A 655 -2.81 28.87 -24.41
C THR A 655 -3.15 27.57 -23.67
N GLU A 656 -4.09 26.78 -24.20
CA GLU A 656 -4.73 25.62 -23.53
C GLU A 656 -3.85 24.89 -22.49
N GLY A 657 -4.28 24.91 -21.22
CA GLY A 657 -3.69 24.15 -20.12
C GLY A 657 -2.77 24.91 -19.17
N ALA A 658 -2.31 26.12 -19.51
CA ALA A 658 -1.42 26.93 -18.67
C ALA A 658 -1.84 28.42 -18.63
N GLU A 659 -3.01 28.68 -18.04
CA GLU A 659 -3.60 30.03 -17.90
C GLU A 659 -3.32 30.65 -16.53
N LEU A 660 -2.73 31.85 -16.50
CA LEU A 660 -2.88 32.73 -15.33
C LEU A 660 -4.27 33.33 -15.36
N ARG A 661 -4.90 33.40 -14.19
CA ARG A 661 -6.22 34.00 -14.00
C ARG A 661 -6.12 35.21 -13.09
N ARG A 662 -7.15 36.04 -13.13
CA ARG A 662 -7.32 37.15 -12.19
C ARG A 662 -7.27 36.64 -10.74
N HIS A 663 -6.59 37.38 -9.86
CA HIS A 663 -6.34 37.03 -8.45
C HIS A 663 -5.33 35.89 -8.19
N ASP A 664 -4.67 35.34 -9.21
CA ASP A 664 -3.51 34.47 -9.00
C ASP A 664 -2.40 35.17 -8.19
N ARG A 665 -1.79 34.44 -7.25
CA ARG A 665 -0.68 34.94 -6.41
C ARG A 665 0.65 34.39 -6.90
N LEU A 666 1.54 35.28 -7.32
CA LEU A 666 2.91 34.97 -7.71
C LEU A 666 3.78 34.90 -6.45
N VAL A 667 4.33 33.73 -6.14
CA VAL A 667 5.14 33.52 -4.91
C VAL A 667 6.64 33.45 -5.18
N ALA A 668 7.04 33.01 -6.37
CA ALA A 668 8.44 32.90 -6.77
C ALA A 668 8.57 33.11 -8.28
N ALA A 669 9.74 33.54 -8.72
CA ALA A 669 10.03 33.84 -10.12
C ALA A 669 11.47 33.39 -10.45
N ALA A 670 11.69 32.77 -11.61
CA ALA A 670 12.96 32.13 -11.93
C ALA A 670 13.37 32.33 -13.39
N ASP A 671 14.58 32.85 -13.56
CA ASP A 671 15.29 33.03 -14.83
C ASP A 671 16.45 32.02 -14.96
N ALA A 672 17.35 32.25 -15.91
CA ALA A 672 18.56 31.43 -16.09
C ALA A 672 19.64 31.69 -15.01
N VAL A 673 19.49 32.71 -14.16
CA VAL A 673 20.45 33.15 -13.15
C VAL A 673 20.09 32.60 -11.76
N GLY A 674 18.80 32.47 -11.44
CA GLY A 674 18.36 31.84 -10.19
C GLY A 674 16.85 31.86 -9.96
N VAL A 675 16.45 31.37 -8.79
CA VAL A 675 15.09 31.56 -8.23
C VAL A 675 15.13 32.80 -7.34
N ARG A 676 14.12 33.66 -7.49
CA ARG A 676 13.92 34.89 -6.72
C ARG A 676 12.62 34.77 -5.94
N ASP A 677 12.70 34.98 -4.64
CA ASP A 677 11.64 34.68 -3.68
C ASP A 677 11.37 35.95 -2.83
N GLY A 678 10.13 36.43 -2.88
CA GLY A 678 9.73 37.70 -2.25
C GLY A 678 9.27 38.75 -3.27
N ALA A 679 8.26 39.53 -2.90
CA ALA A 679 7.47 40.28 -3.87
C ALA A 679 8.24 41.35 -4.66
N ALA A 680 9.21 42.02 -4.02
CA ALA A 680 10.06 43.01 -4.70
C ALA A 680 10.95 42.35 -5.78
N GLU A 681 11.54 41.19 -5.49
CA GLU A 681 12.39 40.46 -6.43
C GLU A 681 11.58 39.81 -7.55
N VAL A 682 10.43 39.21 -7.22
CA VAL A 682 9.46 38.65 -8.17
C VAL A 682 8.98 39.73 -9.15
N ARG A 683 8.66 40.93 -8.64
CA ARG A 683 8.28 42.09 -9.47
C ARG A 683 9.44 42.52 -10.38
N ALA A 684 10.65 42.72 -9.83
CA ALA A 684 11.82 43.10 -10.61
C ALA A 684 12.16 42.06 -11.71
N ALA A 685 11.95 40.78 -11.44
CA ALA A 685 12.15 39.71 -12.43
C ALA A 685 11.07 39.71 -13.52
N LEU A 686 9.81 40.00 -13.19
CA LEU A 686 8.73 40.18 -14.18
C LEU A 686 8.97 41.41 -15.07
N GLU A 687 9.39 42.54 -14.48
CA GLU A 687 9.75 43.75 -15.23
C GLU A 687 10.95 43.54 -16.16
N LEU A 688 11.89 42.67 -15.79
CA LEU A 688 13.03 42.27 -16.63
C LEU A 688 12.62 41.25 -17.72
N ALA A 689 11.75 40.29 -17.39
CA ALA A 689 11.21 39.31 -18.34
C ALA A 689 10.36 39.97 -19.44
N LEU A 690 9.69 41.08 -19.15
CA LEU A 690 8.98 41.91 -20.14
C LEU A 690 9.92 42.61 -21.15
N ARG A 691 11.21 42.76 -20.82
CA ARG A 691 12.22 43.41 -21.68
C ARG A 691 13.10 42.41 -22.44
N GLY A 692 13.11 41.14 -22.02
CA GLY A 692 13.93 40.07 -22.60
C GLY A 692 13.19 39.17 -23.58
N SER A 693 13.94 38.37 -24.34
CA SER A 693 13.41 37.37 -25.28
C SER A 693 13.44 35.92 -24.75
N GLU A 694 14.11 35.69 -23.61
CA GLU A 694 14.25 34.38 -22.96
C GLU A 694 12.94 33.90 -22.30
N PRO A 695 12.69 32.58 -22.22
CA PRO A 695 11.57 32.02 -21.48
C PRO A 695 11.78 32.13 -19.97
N PHE A 696 10.75 32.62 -19.27
CA PHE A 696 10.79 32.86 -17.83
C PHE A 696 9.84 31.93 -17.09
N TYR A 697 10.18 31.50 -15.88
CA TYR A 697 9.34 30.64 -15.05
C TYR A 697 8.79 31.40 -13.85
N ILE A 698 7.53 31.16 -13.52
CA ILE A 698 6.90 31.69 -12.32
C ILE A 698 6.24 30.57 -11.52
N SER A 699 6.11 30.76 -10.22
CA SER A 699 5.35 29.89 -9.33
C SER A 699 4.07 30.60 -8.90
N VAL A 700 2.93 30.03 -9.26
CA VAL A 700 1.60 30.59 -9.03
C VAL A 700 0.83 29.76 -8.01
N VAL A 701 0.21 30.43 -7.05
CA VAL A 701 -0.68 29.84 -6.05
C VAL A 701 -2.09 30.38 -6.28
N ARG A 702 -3.08 29.49 -6.34
CA ARG A 702 -4.50 29.81 -6.56
C ARG A 702 -5.36 29.17 -5.46
N PRO A 703 -6.20 29.94 -4.75
CA PRO A 703 -7.10 29.38 -3.74
C PRO A 703 -8.19 28.51 -4.38
N GLY A 704 -8.69 27.55 -3.61
CA GLY A 704 -9.42 26.39 -4.10
C GLY A 704 -10.94 26.49 -4.12
N ILE A 705 -11.52 27.66 -4.40
CA ILE A 705 -12.98 27.84 -4.53
C ILE A 705 -13.34 28.33 -5.94
N GLU A 706 -13.23 27.43 -6.92
CA GLU A 706 -14.09 27.51 -8.09
C GLU A 706 -15.50 27.09 -7.62
N GLY A 707 -16.45 28.05 -7.59
CA GLY A 707 -17.88 27.74 -7.48
C GLY A 707 -18.32 26.87 -8.66
N ASN A 708 -19.17 25.85 -8.47
CA ASN A 708 -20.59 25.94 -8.13
C ASN A 708 -21.41 26.40 -9.35
#